data_AF-A0A928KCR9-F1
#
_entry.id   AF-A0A928KCR9-F1
#
_cell.length_a   1.000
_cell.length_b   1.000
_cell.length_c   1.000
_cell.angle_alpha   90.00
_cell.angle_beta   90.00
_cell.angle_gamma   90.00
#
_symmetry.space_group_name_H-M   'P 1'
#
loop_
_entity.id
_entity.type
_entity.pdbx_description
1 polymer ?
#
loop_
_entity_poly.entity_id
_entity_poly.type
_entity_poly.pdbx_seq_one_letter_code
_entity_poly.pdbx_strand_id
1 'polypeptide(L)'
;MKRKVSICTLCAPSAQGAADYLENKLRGYDPEASSADYGDAASFAEAVGKCACEGGIIVAAAPLSVFLNAKLRLLKMFSSKIVRNSATVAAMGGNAPQNDKEKELHSAFPEKAKVLVSSDGIYSAFMKELGEGIVVFMPLDETRAEEVFALGLSGILSKAFPADAKPRKQGMAQVKESIEKVIGSGKTVAISPCGSAKALLAVINSVPDSEKAFVPSNEQRDILEGESEENYIAQSAKLSKETSDTDLGAAISDISVNENGEEYITVCIANSERAKAAKVYAVPGEGKKNILAAAVIKLCSMLEEFSGAAGLVNPNKPKKPKISRTPLIIAIAAIALAIVVCLISAFVLGSKDDDTTLTNANAGLQGVTQQSMENNFMDYNYGGSGLENPDMEAVAIGGINDGVQSSTTQMRTFIFPNATTTKKSVAEKTTQIITTVLNTVKSTTTTTKVIKTTTTTKQAATTTTKPVTTETTTAKPTTTTTQAAESSTTLKSEPKGGKFVFKVYGYGHGVGMSQHGAMEMAKNGSSYEEILTHYYPGTTVKKDPNTPAAISYGGKDIPVVEYICKTTKREMGYSSAGDEAVKAQMVAIYTYAKTYNFTVDASKHAYDDGFDYKSSRYYSLCLELLGMADESSAPSAPYVDYNGSAAFTCYFSTAAGKTASSSSVWGGEGYPYLQGGVSSPEDPGATEVEVTVEEMKELIENGNKDIVLSDNPAEWLEVVEHDASMSENCGYVTTMRVGSHTMKGNAFRAKIMKYEIRSHCFTVKFISE
;
A
#
# COMPACT_ATOMS: atom_id res chain seq x y z
N MET A 1 -16.24 33.22 -34.78
CA MET A 1 -17.26 32.40 -34.09
C MET A 1 -16.69 31.92 -32.75
N LYS A 2 -17.51 31.51 -31.77
CA LYS A 2 -16.96 30.78 -30.60
C LYS A 2 -16.40 29.46 -31.12
N ARG A 3 -15.13 29.15 -30.83
CA ARG A 3 -14.70 27.74 -30.84
C ARG A 3 -15.37 27.06 -29.64
N LYS A 4 -15.73 25.79 -29.79
CA LYS A 4 -16.22 24.92 -28.71
C LYS A 4 -15.45 23.61 -28.73
N VAL A 5 -15.39 22.94 -27.59
CA VAL A 5 -14.97 21.52 -27.52
C VAL A 5 -16.22 20.64 -27.55
N SER A 6 -16.23 19.67 -28.48
CA SER A 6 -17.22 18.59 -28.51
C SER A 6 -16.51 17.26 -28.25
N ILE A 7 -16.92 16.54 -27.22
CA ILE A 7 -16.32 15.28 -26.78
C ILE A 7 -17.21 14.15 -27.27
N CYS A 8 -16.67 13.29 -28.13
CA CYS A 8 -17.34 12.09 -28.63
C CYS A 8 -16.59 10.88 -28.10
N THR A 9 -17.26 10.02 -27.34
CA THR A 9 -16.71 8.76 -26.83
C THR A 9 -17.37 7.56 -27.52
N LEU A 10 -16.68 6.42 -27.57
CA LEU A 10 -17.21 5.17 -28.09
C LEU A 10 -17.21 4.13 -26.96
N CYS A 11 -18.39 3.65 -26.58
CA CYS A 11 -18.58 2.67 -25.51
C CYS A 11 -17.92 3.08 -24.17
N ALA A 12 -18.05 4.35 -23.79
CA ALA A 12 -17.48 4.93 -22.56
C ALA A 12 -17.69 4.12 -21.28
N PRO A 13 -18.82 3.41 -21.04
CA PRO A 13 -18.98 2.56 -19.85
C PRO A 13 -17.92 1.46 -19.68
N SER A 14 -17.23 1.06 -20.77
CA SER A 14 -16.10 0.12 -20.70
C SER A 14 -14.76 0.74 -20.27
N ALA A 15 -14.70 2.07 -20.14
CA ALA A 15 -13.53 2.86 -19.78
C ALA A 15 -13.92 4.15 -19.03
N GLN A 16 -14.94 4.08 -18.15
CA GLN A 16 -15.63 5.29 -17.64
C GLN A 16 -14.70 6.27 -16.92
N GLY A 17 -13.75 5.79 -16.10
CA GLY A 17 -12.76 6.66 -15.44
C GLY A 17 -11.94 7.50 -16.42
N ALA A 18 -11.52 6.90 -17.55
CA ALA A 18 -10.82 7.61 -18.62
C ALA A 18 -11.72 8.61 -19.38
N ALA A 19 -13.04 8.36 -19.44
CA ALA A 19 -14.01 9.31 -19.98
C ALA A 19 -14.24 10.50 -19.04
N ASP A 20 -14.41 10.24 -17.74
CA ASP A 20 -14.61 11.26 -16.71
C ASP A 20 -13.34 12.14 -16.57
N TYR A 21 -12.15 11.53 -16.57
CA TYR A 21 -10.87 12.23 -16.62
C TYR A 21 -10.74 13.10 -17.88
N LEU A 22 -11.03 12.56 -19.06
CA LEU A 22 -10.92 13.29 -20.32
C LEU A 22 -11.93 14.45 -20.37
N GLU A 23 -13.15 14.25 -19.90
CA GLU A 23 -14.16 15.31 -19.81
C GLU A 23 -13.74 16.42 -18.84
N ASN A 24 -13.35 16.08 -17.61
CA ASN A 24 -12.90 17.06 -16.62
C ASN A 24 -11.71 17.88 -17.15
N LYS A 25 -10.74 17.23 -17.78
CA LYS A 25 -9.55 17.91 -18.32
C LYS A 25 -9.87 18.81 -19.52
N LEU A 26 -10.80 18.41 -20.39
CA LEU A 26 -11.26 19.25 -21.50
C LEU A 26 -12.15 20.41 -21.03
N ARG A 27 -12.96 20.22 -19.99
CA ARG A 27 -13.74 21.29 -19.33
C ARG A 27 -12.85 22.35 -18.68
N GLY A 28 -11.63 22.01 -18.30
CA GLY A 28 -10.60 22.99 -17.89
C GLY A 28 -10.18 23.97 -19.01
N TYR A 29 -10.40 23.63 -20.28
CA TYR A 29 -10.15 24.53 -21.42
C TYR A 29 -11.45 25.16 -21.96
N ASP A 30 -12.54 24.41 -22.04
CA ASP A 30 -13.87 24.92 -22.42
C ASP A 30 -14.95 24.43 -21.44
N PRO A 31 -15.34 25.25 -20.45
CA PRO A 31 -16.44 24.91 -19.54
C PRO A 31 -17.78 24.72 -20.24
N GLU A 32 -17.98 25.26 -21.45
CA GLU A 32 -19.19 25.02 -22.27
C GLU A 32 -19.07 23.79 -23.19
N ALA A 33 -18.10 22.90 -22.96
CA ALA A 33 -17.92 21.68 -23.75
C ALA A 33 -19.15 20.76 -23.68
N SER A 34 -19.52 20.16 -24.82
CA SER A 34 -20.53 19.10 -24.88
C SER A 34 -19.85 17.73 -24.86
N SER A 35 -20.49 16.75 -24.23
CA SER A 35 -20.06 15.35 -24.26
C SER A 35 -21.20 14.43 -24.70
N ALA A 36 -20.83 13.37 -25.42
CA ALA A 36 -21.74 12.30 -25.83
C ALA A 36 -20.95 10.98 -25.98
N ASP A 37 -21.55 9.88 -25.51
CA ASP A 37 -21.08 8.52 -25.80
C ASP A 37 -21.94 7.88 -26.90
N TYR A 38 -21.31 7.00 -27.67
CA TYR A 38 -21.94 6.29 -28.78
C TYR A 38 -21.72 4.78 -28.59
N GLY A 39 -22.80 4.00 -28.69
CA GLY A 39 -22.75 2.54 -28.53
C GLY A 39 -22.10 1.78 -29.70
N ASP A 40 -21.84 2.45 -30.83
CA ASP A 40 -21.22 1.82 -32.01
C ASP A 40 -20.34 2.77 -32.83
N ALA A 41 -19.38 2.18 -33.54
CA ALA A 41 -18.34 2.89 -34.28
C ALA A 41 -18.82 3.57 -35.59
N ALA A 42 -20.04 3.31 -36.06
CA ALA A 42 -20.64 4.02 -37.19
C ALA A 42 -21.35 5.30 -36.72
N SER A 43 -22.22 5.22 -35.69
CA SER A 43 -22.84 6.42 -35.09
C SER A 43 -21.80 7.38 -34.52
N PHE A 44 -20.75 6.85 -33.86
CA PHE A 44 -19.58 7.63 -33.43
C PHE A 44 -18.93 8.41 -34.58
N ALA A 45 -18.63 7.75 -35.71
CA ALA A 45 -17.99 8.39 -36.84
C ALA A 45 -18.91 9.40 -37.55
N GLU A 46 -20.22 9.13 -37.63
CA GLU A 46 -21.20 10.07 -38.18
C GLU A 46 -21.31 11.33 -37.31
N ALA A 47 -21.32 11.20 -35.98
CA ALA A 47 -21.33 12.32 -35.05
C ALA A 47 -20.08 13.20 -35.17
N VAL A 48 -18.89 12.58 -35.17
CA VAL A 48 -17.61 13.29 -35.37
C VAL A 48 -17.59 14.05 -36.71
N GLY A 49 -18.14 13.45 -37.76
CA GLY A 49 -18.29 14.11 -39.07
C GLY A 49 -19.24 15.30 -39.06
N LYS A 50 -20.37 15.21 -38.35
CA LYS A 50 -21.34 16.32 -38.19
C LYS A 50 -20.75 17.48 -37.40
N CYS A 51 -20.19 17.21 -36.22
CA CYS A 51 -19.61 18.26 -35.37
C CYS A 51 -18.41 18.97 -36.03
N ALA A 52 -17.64 18.28 -36.87
CA ALA A 52 -16.58 18.91 -37.68
C ALA A 52 -17.12 19.98 -38.64
N CYS A 53 -18.28 19.74 -39.26
CA CYS A 53 -18.96 20.71 -40.13
C CYS A 53 -19.57 21.90 -39.38
N GLU A 54 -19.86 21.76 -38.08
CA GLU A 54 -20.37 22.83 -37.21
C GLU A 54 -19.25 23.76 -36.68
N GLY A 55 -17.99 23.32 -36.76
CA GLY A 55 -16.80 24.09 -36.41
C GLY A 55 -16.42 24.03 -34.92
N GLY A 56 -15.12 24.13 -34.63
CA GLY A 56 -14.58 23.99 -33.28
C GLY A 56 -13.49 22.91 -33.18
N ILE A 57 -13.37 22.28 -32.01
CA ILE A 57 -12.44 21.19 -31.74
C ILE A 57 -13.25 19.97 -31.28
N ILE A 58 -13.13 18.86 -32.00
CA ILE A 58 -13.87 17.63 -31.73
C ILE A 58 -12.85 16.62 -31.18
N VAL A 59 -13.00 16.21 -29.93
CA VAL A 59 -12.17 15.17 -29.32
C VAL A 59 -12.92 13.85 -29.38
N ALA A 60 -12.53 13.01 -30.33
CA ALA A 60 -13.07 11.69 -30.58
C ALA A 60 -12.19 10.64 -29.87
N ALA A 61 -12.72 9.99 -28.84
CA ALA A 61 -11.97 9.03 -28.02
C ALA A 61 -12.59 7.63 -28.04
N ALA A 62 -11.75 6.58 -28.07
CA ALA A 62 -12.20 5.19 -28.11
C ALA A 62 -11.31 4.27 -27.25
N PRO A 63 -11.88 3.36 -26.44
CA PRO A 63 -11.14 2.38 -25.64
C PRO A 63 -10.22 1.52 -26.49
N LEU A 64 -9.09 1.07 -25.94
CA LEU A 64 -8.05 0.36 -26.69
C LEU A 64 -8.56 -0.91 -27.41
N SER A 65 -9.57 -1.57 -26.84
CA SER A 65 -10.26 -2.74 -27.39
C SER A 65 -11.03 -2.47 -28.69
N VAL A 66 -11.52 -1.25 -28.90
CA VAL A 66 -12.33 -0.84 -30.06
C VAL A 66 -11.68 0.27 -30.91
N PHE A 67 -10.58 0.86 -30.44
CA PHE A 67 -9.88 1.98 -31.05
C PHE A 67 -9.55 1.75 -32.54
N LEU A 68 -9.05 0.57 -32.92
CA LEU A 68 -8.73 0.28 -34.33
C LEU A 68 -9.97 0.26 -35.23
N ASN A 69 -11.11 -0.23 -34.73
CA ASN A 69 -12.38 -0.22 -35.46
C ASN A 69 -12.88 1.23 -35.64
N ALA A 70 -12.85 2.02 -34.56
CA ALA A 70 -13.15 3.45 -34.60
C ALA A 70 -12.25 4.22 -35.59
N LYS A 71 -10.93 3.97 -35.53
CA LYS A 71 -9.94 4.54 -36.44
C LYS A 71 -10.26 4.21 -37.90
N LEU A 72 -10.59 2.94 -38.20
CA LEU A 72 -10.95 2.50 -39.55
C LEU A 72 -12.25 3.14 -40.06
N ARG A 73 -13.20 3.47 -39.19
CA ARG A 73 -14.42 4.20 -39.55
C ARG A 73 -14.13 5.67 -39.85
N LEU A 74 -13.36 6.34 -39.00
CA LEU A 74 -12.94 7.74 -39.22
C LEU A 74 -12.05 7.90 -40.47
N LEU A 75 -11.11 6.98 -40.71
CA LEU A 75 -10.28 6.98 -41.92
C LEU A 75 -11.12 6.93 -43.22
N LYS A 76 -12.24 6.19 -43.21
CA LYS A 76 -13.20 6.14 -44.33
C LYS A 76 -14.00 7.45 -44.45
N MET A 77 -14.44 8.02 -43.32
CA MET A 77 -15.18 9.30 -43.28
C MET A 77 -14.39 10.44 -43.93
N PHE A 78 -13.10 10.59 -43.61
CA PHE A 78 -12.28 11.71 -44.10
C PHE A 78 -12.13 11.78 -45.63
N SER A 79 -12.55 10.74 -46.38
CA SER A 79 -12.56 10.73 -47.87
C SER A 79 -11.23 11.14 -48.52
N SER A 80 -10.13 10.93 -47.80
CA SER A 80 -8.79 11.41 -48.13
C SER A 80 -7.85 10.23 -48.28
N LYS A 81 -6.74 10.45 -48.99
CA LYS A 81 -5.68 9.45 -49.13
C LYS A 81 -5.16 9.06 -47.75
N ILE A 82 -5.05 7.76 -47.51
CA ILE A 82 -4.44 7.22 -46.29
C ILE A 82 -2.93 7.14 -46.50
N VAL A 83 -2.16 7.61 -45.53
CA VAL A 83 -0.69 7.66 -45.56
C VAL A 83 -0.12 6.88 -44.38
N ARG A 84 0.95 6.13 -44.61
CA ARG A 84 1.69 5.41 -43.58
C ARG A 84 2.70 6.35 -42.91
N ASN A 85 2.60 6.56 -41.60
CA ASN A 85 3.53 7.40 -40.85
C ASN A 85 4.79 6.59 -40.46
N SER A 86 5.96 7.04 -40.90
CA SER A 86 7.24 6.37 -40.64
C SER A 86 7.71 6.46 -39.19
N ALA A 87 7.42 7.56 -38.48
CA ALA A 87 7.75 7.71 -37.07
C ALA A 87 6.91 6.76 -36.20
N THR A 88 5.62 6.58 -36.50
CA THR A 88 4.80 5.53 -35.85
C THR A 88 5.34 4.13 -36.11
N VAL A 89 5.82 3.83 -37.33
CA VAL A 89 6.45 2.53 -37.63
C VAL A 89 7.78 2.35 -36.87
N ALA A 90 8.57 3.41 -36.69
CA ALA A 90 9.80 3.35 -35.92
C ALA A 90 9.54 3.15 -34.42
N ALA A 91 8.59 3.92 -33.85
CA ALA A 91 8.20 3.81 -32.44
C ALA A 91 7.59 2.43 -32.09
N MET A 92 6.83 1.82 -33.01
CA MET A 92 6.32 0.46 -32.83
C MET A 92 7.42 -0.59 -32.63
N GLY A 93 8.62 -0.42 -33.19
CA GLY A 93 9.81 -1.23 -32.89
C GLY A 93 9.54 -2.73 -32.74
N GLY A 94 9.87 -3.28 -31.55
CA GLY A 94 9.56 -4.66 -31.15
C GLY A 94 8.14 -4.87 -30.58
N ASN A 95 7.43 -3.80 -30.25
CA ASN A 95 6.05 -3.83 -29.74
C ASN A 95 5.01 -4.02 -30.86
N ALA A 96 5.43 -3.94 -32.13
CA ALA A 96 4.56 -3.96 -33.29
C ALA A 96 3.65 -5.22 -33.32
N PRO A 97 2.32 -5.07 -33.52
CA PRO A 97 1.40 -6.20 -33.54
C PRO A 97 1.79 -7.30 -34.54
N GLN A 98 1.59 -8.56 -34.14
CA GLN A 98 1.87 -9.73 -34.98
C GLN A 98 0.92 -9.83 -36.20
N ASN A 99 -0.28 -9.24 -36.10
CA ASN A 99 -1.21 -9.13 -37.22
C ASN A 99 -0.85 -7.94 -38.12
N ASP A 100 -0.35 -8.22 -39.33
CA ASP A 100 0.05 -7.17 -40.28
C ASP A 100 -1.06 -6.15 -40.57
N LYS A 101 -2.34 -6.55 -40.56
CA LYS A 101 -3.46 -5.61 -40.79
C LYS A 101 -3.65 -4.60 -39.66
N GLU A 102 -3.40 -5.02 -38.42
CA GLU A 102 -3.44 -4.15 -37.24
C GLU A 102 -2.22 -3.23 -37.23
N LYS A 103 -1.03 -3.79 -37.49
CA LYS A 103 0.25 -3.08 -37.63
C LYS A 103 0.22 -2.01 -38.73
N GLU A 104 -0.39 -2.31 -39.88
CA GLU A 104 -0.68 -1.32 -40.92
C GLU A 104 -1.61 -0.23 -40.39
N LEU A 105 -2.74 -0.60 -39.80
CA LEU A 105 -3.78 0.32 -39.31
C LEU A 105 -3.32 1.23 -38.16
N HIS A 106 -2.41 0.76 -37.29
CA HIS A 106 -1.70 1.60 -36.32
C HIS A 106 -0.89 2.69 -37.02
N SER A 107 -0.11 2.33 -38.04
CA SER A 107 0.67 3.29 -38.83
C SER A 107 -0.11 4.11 -39.88
N ALA A 108 -1.39 3.83 -40.10
CA ALA A 108 -2.23 4.47 -41.10
C ALA A 108 -2.94 5.75 -40.58
N PHE A 109 -2.84 6.87 -41.31
CA PHE A 109 -3.42 8.16 -40.93
C PHE A 109 -3.99 8.92 -42.14
N PRO A 110 -4.90 9.91 -41.97
CA PRO A 110 -5.33 10.77 -43.07
C PRO A 110 -4.18 11.63 -43.62
N GLU A 111 -4.15 11.85 -44.93
CA GLU A 111 -3.15 12.75 -45.55
C GLU A 111 -3.27 14.18 -44.98
N LYS A 112 -2.13 14.78 -44.63
CA LYS A 112 -2.02 16.07 -43.91
C LYS A 112 -2.66 16.09 -42.51
N ALA A 113 -2.81 14.96 -41.83
CA ALA A 113 -3.04 14.95 -40.39
C ALA A 113 -1.74 15.20 -39.62
N LYS A 114 -1.78 15.98 -38.53
CA LYS A 114 -0.68 15.99 -37.54
C LYS A 114 -0.83 14.73 -36.69
N VAL A 115 0.08 13.78 -36.84
CA VAL A 115 0.13 12.58 -36.01
C VAL A 115 0.79 12.91 -34.67
N LEU A 116 0.21 12.44 -33.57
CA LEU A 116 0.81 12.45 -32.24
C LEU A 116 1.28 11.02 -31.97
N VAL A 117 2.55 10.77 -32.26
CA VAL A 117 3.15 9.45 -32.13
C VAL A 117 3.38 9.17 -30.64
N SER A 118 2.71 8.15 -30.13
CA SER A 118 2.95 7.62 -28.79
C SER A 118 4.35 7.02 -28.70
N SER A 119 4.89 6.99 -27.49
CA SER A 119 6.20 6.40 -27.15
C SER A 119 6.38 4.97 -27.66
N ASP A 120 5.31 4.18 -27.67
CA ASP A 120 5.26 2.81 -28.18
C ASP A 120 4.81 2.67 -29.65
N GLY A 121 4.39 3.76 -30.31
CA GLY A 121 3.79 3.75 -31.65
C GLY A 121 2.42 3.05 -31.76
N ILE A 122 1.88 2.48 -30.68
CA ILE A 122 0.58 1.79 -30.64
C ILE A 122 -0.48 2.77 -30.15
N TYR A 123 -1.69 2.69 -30.68
CA TYR A 123 -2.80 3.62 -30.37
C TYR A 123 -2.51 5.13 -30.57
N SER A 124 -1.40 5.48 -31.26
CA SER A 124 -1.00 6.87 -31.56
C SER A 124 -2.16 7.71 -32.14
N ALA A 125 -2.36 8.89 -31.56
CA ALA A 125 -3.45 9.80 -31.90
C ALA A 125 -3.15 10.62 -33.17
N PHE A 126 -4.17 11.31 -33.70
CA PHE A 126 -3.98 12.27 -34.79
C PHE A 126 -4.95 13.45 -34.73
N MET A 127 -4.55 14.54 -35.37
CA MET A 127 -5.32 15.78 -35.51
C MET A 127 -5.49 16.09 -36.99
N LYS A 128 -6.73 16.35 -37.42
CA LYS A 128 -7.08 16.59 -38.82
C LYS A 128 -8.14 17.69 -38.95
N GLU A 129 -7.82 18.72 -39.72
CA GLU A 129 -8.78 19.74 -40.16
C GLU A 129 -9.82 19.13 -41.11
N LEU A 130 -11.10 19.44 -40.87
CA LEU A 130 -12.26 19.01 -41.65
C LEU A 130 -13.34 20.11 -41.58
N GLY A 131 -13.61 20.78 -42.70
CA GLY A 131 -14.43 22.00 -42.70
C GLY A 131 -13.73 23.14 -41.97
N GLU A 132 -14.45 23.85 -41.11
CA GLU A 132 -13.87 24.82 -40.15
C GLU A 132 -13.50 24.18 -38.79
N GLY A 133 -13.68 22.86 -38.64
CA GLY A 133 -13.39 22.10 -37.43
C GLY A 133 -12.04 21.40 -37.44
N ILE A 134 -11.51 21.12 -36.24
CA ILE A 134 -10.36 20.24 -36.01
C ILE A 134 -10.85 18.97 -35.30
N VAL A 135 -10.72 17.82 -35.96
CA VAL A 135 -10.95 16.52 -35.33
C VAL A 135 -9.65 16.02 -34.71
N VAL A 136 -9.69 15.68 -33.43
CA VAL A 136 -8.64 15.01 -32.68
C VAL A 136 -9.13 13.60 -32.38
N PHE A 137 -8.45 12.56 -32.88
CA PHE A 137 -8.77 11.17 -32.55
C PHE A 137 -7.69 10.57 -31.66
N MET A 138 -8.07 10.06 -30.49
CA MET A 138 -7.16 9.63 -29.42
C MET A 138 -7.70 8.40 -28.65
N PRO A 139 -6.83 7.64 -27.95
CA PRO A 139 -7.27 6.55 -27.09
C PRO A 139 -8.05 7.07 -25.87
N LEU A 140 -9.07 6.31 -25.46
CA LEU A 140 -9.79 6.50 -24.20
C LEU A 140 -9.13 5.65 -23.12
N ASP A 141 -8.02 6.17 -22.60
CA ASP A 141 -7.11 5.57 -21.62
C ASP A 141 -6.38 6.73 -20.92
N GLU A 142 -6.32 6.76 -19.59
CA GLU A 142 -5.83 7.94 -18.84
C GLU A 142 -4.35 8.26 -19.15
N THR A 143 -3.50 7.23 -19.17
CA THR A 143 -2.05 7.38 -19.39
C THR A 143 -1.75 7.85 -20.82
N ARG A 144 -2.41 7.25 -21.82
CA ARG A 144 -2.24 7.67 -23.22
C ARG A 144 -2.94 8.99 -23.53
N ALA A 145 -3.98 9.35 -22.79
CA ALA A 145 -4.59 10.67 -22.88
C ALA A 145 -3.64 11.75 -22.33
N GLU A 146 -2.98 11.55 -21.19
CA GLU A 146 -1.88 12.43 -20.74
C GLU A 146 -0.79 12.61 -21.81
N GLU A 147 -0.31 11.51 -22.39
CA GLU A 147 0.68 11.55 -23.46
C GLU A 147 0.20 12.40 -24.66
N VAL A 148 -1.07 12.28 -25.06
CA VAL A 148 -1.69 13.08 -26.13
C VAL A 148 -1.81 14.57 -25.78
N PHE A 149 -2.08 14.90 -24.51
CA PHE A 149 -2.04 16.28 -24.01
C PHE A 149 -0.61 16.85 -24.14
N ALA A 150 0.40 16.13 -23.64
CA ALA A 150 1.81 16.51 -23.71
C ALA A 150 2.37 16.64 -25.14
N LEU A 151 2.02 15.72 -26.05
CA LEU A 151 2.39 15.76 -27.48
C LEU A 151 1.74 16.94 -28.26
N GLY A 152 0.88 17.71 -27.59
CA GLY A 152 0.54 19.06 -27.97
C GLY A 152 -0.95 19.33 -28.21
N LEU A 153 -1.86 18.51 -27.68
CA LEU A 153 -3.28 18.87 -27.60
C LEU A 153 -3.49 20.07 -26.67
N SER A 154 -2.82 20.11 -25.51
CA SER A 154 -2.85 21.27 -24.58
C SER A 154 -2.49 22.58 -25.29
N GLY A 155 -1.41 22.56 -26.08
CA GLY A 155 -0.92 23.72 -26.83
C GLY A 155 -1.81 24.18 -27.99
N ILE A 156 -2.79 23.37 -28.41
CA ILE A 156 -3.85 23.78 -29.35
C ILE A 156 -5.05 24.33 -28.57
N LEU A 157 -5.45 23.66 -27.49
CA LEU A 157 -6.56 24.10 -26.63
C LEU A 157 -6.28 25.48 -26.02
N SER A 158 -5.12 25.73 -25.41
CA SER A 158 -4.74 27.06 -24.89
C SER A 158 -4.68 28.16 -25.96
N LYS A 159 -4.48 27.81 -27.24
CA LYS A 159 -4.53 28.76 -28.39
C LYS A 159 -5.94 28.95 -28.96
N ALA A 160 -6.87 28.05 -28.65
CA ALA A 160 -8.28 28.18 -28.98
C ALA A 160 -9.10 28.85 -27.87
N PHE A 161 -8.67 28.67 -26.62
CA PHE A 161 -9.28 29.14 -25.39
C PHE A 161 -8.24 29.86 -24.51
N PRO A 162 -7.75 31.04 -24.92
CA PRO A 162 -6.79 31.80 -24.12
C PRO A 162 -7.44 32.39 -22.86
N ALA A 163 -6.68 32.44 -21.76
CA ALA A 163 -7.16 32.81 -20.43
C ALA A 163 -7.66 34.27 -20.28
N ASP A 164 -7.39 35.15 -21.26
CA ASP A 164 -7.80 36.57 -21.26
C ASP A 164 -9.33 36.80 -21.37
N ALA A 165 -10.12 35.73 -21.46
CA ALA A 165 -11.57 35.76 -21.46
C ALA A 165 -12.15 36.09 -20.05
N LYS A 166 -11.94 37.34 -19.57
CA LYS A 166 -12.48 38.01 -18.36
C LYS A 166 -13.23 37.07 -17.38
N PRO A 167 -12.72 36.81 -16.17
CA PRO A 167 -13.15 35.70 -15.30
C PRO A 167 -14.67 35.58 -15.14
N ARG A 168 -15.26 34.58 -15.82
CA ARG A 168 -16.71 34.43 -15.96
C ARG A 168 -17.35 33.63 -14.82
N LYS A 169 -17.43 34.25 -13.64
CA LYS A 169 -18.47 34.06 -12.60
C LYS A 169 -18.84 32.67 -12.05
N GLN A 170 -18.45 31.52 -12.62
CA GLN A 170 -18.93 30.20 -12.19
C GLN A 170 -18.47 29.83 -10.77
N GLY A 171 -17.16 29.90 -10.48
CA GLY A 171 -16.65 29.55 -9.13
C GLY A 171 -17.29 30.39 -8.01
N MET A 172 -17.48 31.70 -8.21
CA MET A 172 -18.12 32.56 -7.20
C MET A 172 -19.64 32.33 -7.07
N ALA A 173 -20.32 31.86 -8.12
CA ALA A 173 -21.72 31.45 -8.01
C ALA A 173 -21.86 30.17 -7.15
N GLN A 174 -20.96 29.20 -7.35
CA GLN A 174 -20.94 27.95 -6.57
C GLN A 174 -20.50 28.19 -5.11
N VAL A 175 -19.52 29.06 -4.86
CA VAL A 175 -19.18 29.54 -3.51
C VAL A 175 -20.40 30.15 -2.82
N LYS A 176 -21.12 31.05 -3.51
CA LYS A 176 -22.32 31.69 -2.97
C LYS A 176 -23.41 30.68 -2.63
N GLU A 177 -23.74 29.79 -3.56
CA GLU A 177 -24.74 28.73 -3.36
C GLU A 177 -24.38 27.82 -2.17
N SER A 178 -23.10 27.47 -2.04
CA SER A 178 -22.61 26.61 -0.95
C SER A 178 -22.72 27.30 0.42
N ILE A 179 -22.40 28.59 0.50
CA ILE A 179 -22.58 29.38 1.74
C ILE A 179 -24.07 29.57 2.05
N GLU A 180 -24.91 29.88 1.06
CA GLU A 180 -26.36 30.03 1.24
C GLU A 180 -27.05 28.75 1.72
N LYS A 181 -26.55 27.56 1.33
CA LYS A 181 -27.00 26.27 1.91
C LYS A 181 -26.62 26.12 3.39
N VAL A 182 -25.39 26.48 3.78
CA VAL A 182 -24.98 26.40 5.19
C VAL A 182 -25.79 27.38 6.05
N ILE A 183 -26.00 28.63 5.59
CA ILE A 183 -26.90 29.60 6.23
C ILE A 183 -28.33 29.03 6.34
N GLY A 184 -28.86 28.47 5.24
CA GLY A 184 -30.18 27.85 5.20
C GLY A 184 -30.35 26.61 6.09
N SER A 185 -29.25 25.94 6.45
CA SER A 185 -29.27 24.81 7.40
C SER A 185 -29.41 25.24 8.86
N GLY A 186 -29.23 26.54 9.17
CA GLY A 186 -29.26 27.08 10.54
C GLY A 186 -28.06 26.69 11.40
N LYS A 187 -27.04 26.03 10.84
CA LYS A 187 -25.83 25.60 11.54
C LYS A 187 -24.82 26.72 11.71
N THR A 188 -24.06 26.62 12.79
CA THR A 188 -23.00 27.56 13.16
C THR A 188 -21.62 26.87 13.15
N VAL A 189 -20.61 27.58 12.63
CA VAL A 189 -19.25 27.06 12.42
C VAL A 189 -18.22 28.07 12.91
N ALA A 190 -17.41 27.69 13.90
CA ALA A 190 -16.33 28.52 14.42
C ALA A 190 -15.04 28.35 13.61
N ILE A 191 -14.64 29.38 12.86
CA ILE A 191 -13.39 29.39 12.10
C ILE A 191 -12.23 29.75 13.02
N SER A 192 -11.28 28.83 13.20
CA SER A 192 -10.02 29.07 13.92
C SER A 192 -9.17 30.14 13.21
N PRO A 193 -8.51 31.05 13.93
CA PRO A 193 -7.70 32.13 13.36
C PRO A 193 -6.31 31.67 12.84
N CYS A 194 -6.18 30.42 12.38
CA CYS A 194 -4.94 29.82 11.90
C CYS A 194 -4.76 29.94 10.37
N GLY A 195 -3.51 29.93 9.90
CA GLY A 195 -3.15 29.90 8.48
C GLY A 195 -3.89 30.94 7.63
N SER A 196 -4.41 30.51 6.47
CA SER A 196 -5.12 31.38 5.54
C SER A 196 -6.58 31.70 5.94
N ALA A 197 -7.00 31.44 7.19
CA ALA A 197 -8.36 31.71 7.68
C ALA A 197 -8.83 33.16 7.45
N LYS A 198 -7.93 34.14 7.56
CA LYS A 198 -8.24 35.55 7.27
C LYS A 198 -8.63 35.79 5.81
N ALA A 199 -8.02 35.06 4.87
CA ALA A 199 -8.36 35.13 3.45
C ALA A 199 -9.63 34.32 3.14
N LEU A 200 -9.82 33.17 3.80
CA LEU A 200 -11.02 32.36 3.73
C LEU A 200 -12.27 33.15 4.19
N LEU A 201 -12.20 33.78 5.36
CA LEU A 201 -13.26 34.65 5.90
C LEU A 201 -13.55 35.85 4.98
N ALA A 202 -12.54 36.41 4.31
CA ALA A 202 -12.77 37.47 3.32
C ALA A 202 -13.52 37.00 2.06
N VAL A 203 -13.46 35.70 1.72
CA VAL A 203 -14.29 35.10 0.66
C VAL A 203 -15.70 34.78 1.20
N ILE A 204 -15.80 34.20 2.40
CA ILE A 204 -17.09 33.87 3.03
C ILE A 204 -17.94 35.14 3.22
N ASN A 205 -17.37 36.18 3.84
CA ASN A 205 -18.02 37.46 4.11
C ASN A 205 -18.32 38.30 2.85
N SER A 206 -18.01 37.79 1.64
CA SER A 206 -18.52 38.37 0.39
C SER A 206 -19.97 37.96 0.07
N VAL A 207 -20.50 36.97 0.78
CA VAL A 207 -21.90 36.55 0.75
C VAL A 207 -22.64 37.19 1.94
N PRO A 208 -23.78 37.88 1.72
CA PRO A 208 -24.60 38.41 2.81
C PRO A 208 -25.08 37.33 3.78
N ASP A 209 -25.35 37.71 5.03
CA ASP A 209 -25.86 36.84 6.10
C ASP A 209 -24.92 35.69 6.51
N SER A 210 -23.72 35.59 5.92
CA SER A 210 -22.74 34.53 6.21
C SER A 210 -22.17 34.60 7.61
N GLU A 211 -22.13 35.79 8.22
CA GLU A 211 -21.73 36.03 9.61
C GLU A 211 -22.65 35.37 10.65
N LYS A 212 -23.83 34.86 10.22
CA LYS A 212 -24.77 34.10 11.07
C LYS A 212 -24.45 32.61 11.11
N ALA A 213 -23.69 32.12 10.13
CA ALA A 213 -23.31 30.70 9.99
C ALA A 213 -21.82 30.47 10.21
N PHE A 214 -20.97 31.44 9.88
CA PHE A 214 -19.51 31.37 10.03
C PHE A 214 -19.03 32.48 10.97
N VAL A 215 -18.52 32.06 12.14
CA VAL A 215 -18.08 32.97 13.21
C VAL A 215 -16.56 32.83 13.38
N PRO A 216 -15.78 33.91 13.43
CA PRO A 216 -14.37 33.81 13.79
C PRO A 216 -14.23 33.43 15.27
N SER A 217 -13.39 32.45 15.59
CA SER A 217 -13.03 32.14 16.97
C SER A 217 -11.97 33.11 17.48
N ASN A 218 -12.06 33.46 18.77
CA ASN A 218 -11.12 34.38 19.44
C ASN A 218 -9.91 33.66 20.03
N GLU A 219 -9.98 32.33 20.16
CA GLU A 219 -8.91 31.51 20.73
C GLU A 219 -8.05 30.92 19.61
N GLN A 220 -6.75 31.19 19.65
CA GLN A 220 -5.76 30.61 18.73
C GLN A 220 -4.97 29.53 19.46
N ARG A 221 -4.80 28.38 18.82
CA ARG A 221 -3.94 27.31 19.32
C ARG A 221 -2.49 27.61 18.93
N ASP A 222 -1.58 27.58 19.90
CA ASP A 222 -0.13 27.56 19.64
C ASP A 222 0.25 26.26 18.91
N ILE A 223 1.21 26.34 17.99
CA ILE A 223 1.75 25.16 17.31
C ILE A 223 2.65 24.41 18.30
N LEU A 224 2.42 23.10 18.48
CA LEU A 224 3.30 22.30 19.33
C LEU A 224 4.57 21.88 18.57
N GLU A 225 5.69 21.83 19.26
CA GLU A 225 6.97 21.41 18.69
C GLU A 225 6.88 19.94 18.22
N GLY A 226 7.29 19.67 16.97
CA GLY A 226 7.15 18.37 16.31
C GLY A 226 5.73 18.01 15.82
N GLU A 227 4.76 18.92 15.89
CA GLU A 227 3.37 18.67 15.43
C GLU A 227 3.20 18.84 13.91
N SER A 228 2.52 17.89 13.26
CA SER A 228 2.21 17.98 11.84
C SER A 228 1.16 19.06 11.52
N GLU A 229 1.25 19.69 10.34
CA GLU A 229 0.26 20.64 9.82
C GLU A 229 -1.17 20.09 9.95
N GLU A 230 -1.35 18.80 9.66
CA GLU A 230 -2.65 18.13 9.70
C GLU A 230 -3.21 17.97 11.12
N ASN A 231 -2.37 17.59 12.11
CA ASN A 231 -2.80 17.53 13.50
C ASN A 231 -3.03 18.94 14.06
N TYR A 232 -2.13 19.90 13.80
CA TYR A 232 -2.31 21.30 14.22
C TYR A 232 -3.64 21.87 13.73
N ILE A 233 -3.99 21.64 12.46
CA ILE A 233 -5.27 22.08 11.88
C ILE A 233 -6.46 21.29 12.43
N ALA A 234 -6.35 19.97 12.67
CA ALA A 234 -7.42 19.19 13.30
C ALA A 234 -7.72 19.63 14.75
N GLN A 235 -6.68 19.82 15.57
CA GLN A 235 -6.81 20.32 16.94
C GLN A 235 -7.28 21.79 16.97
N SER A 236 -6.89 22.60 15.99
CA SER A 236 -7.36 23.99 15.86
C SER A 236 -8.86 24.07 15.51
N ALA A 237 -9.36 23.19 14.63
CA ALA A 237 -10.79 23.07 14.34
C ALA A 237 -11.60 22.56 15.54
N LYS A 238 -11.01 21.67 16.35
CA LYS A 238 -11.61 21.17 17.59
C LYS A 238 -11.64 22.26 18.67
N LEU A 239 -10.53 22.98 18.88
CA LEU A 239 -10.46 24.06 19.85
C LEU A 239 -11.47 25.16 19.53
N SER A 240 -11.57 25.60 18.26
CA SER A 240 -12.55 26.64 17.90
C SER A 240 -13.99 26.19 18.17
N LYS A 241 -14.30 24.90 17.99
CA LYS A 241 -15.59 24.28 18.36
C LYS A 241 -15.82 24.24 19.87
N GLU A 242 -14.77 24.05 20.67
CA GLU A 242 -14.86 23.90 22.13
C GLU A 242 -14.91 25.26 22.86
N THR A 243 -14.32 26.30 22.28
CA THR A 243 -14.27 27.67 22.84
C THR A 243 -15.40 28.58 22.34
N SER A 244 -16.11 28.20 21.28
CA SER A 244 -17.20 28.96 20.68
C SER A 244 -18.53 28.22 20.82
N ASP A 245 -19.63 28.94 21.08
CA ASP A 245 -20.98 28.38 21.17
C ASP A 245 -21.54 28.08 19.76
N THR A 246 -21.00 27.02 19.14
CA THR A 246 -21.25 26.65 17.74
C THR A 246 -21.42 25.13 17.58
N ASP A 247 -22.20 24.70 16.58
CA ASP A 247 -22.41 23.28 16.26
C ASP A 247 -21.09 22.57 15.91
N LEU A 248 -20.24 23.27 15.16
CA LEU A 248 -19.02 22.78 14.55
C LEU A 248 -17.90 23.83 14.65
N GLY A 249 -16.66 23.39 14.55
CA GLY A 249 -15.51 24.26 14.32
C GLY A 249 -14.80 23.85 13.05
N ALA A 250 -14.00 24.77 12.49
CA ALA A 250 -13.21 24.54 11.31
C ALA A 250 -11.88 25.28 11.38
N ALA A 251 -10.90 24.78 10.64
CA ALA A 251 -9.56 25.36 10.53
C ALA A 251 -9.03 25.15 9.11
N ILE A 252 -8.02 25.94 8.74
CA ILE A 252 -7.40 25.89 7.42
C ILE A 252 -5.89 26.16 7.54
N SER A 253 -5.08 25.44 6.77
CA SER A 253 -3.64 25.71 6.65
C SER A 253 -3.38 27.01 5.86
N ASP A 254 -2.11 27.33 5.65
CA ASP A 254 -1.73 28.19 4.52
C ASP A 254 -1.63 27.40 3.21
N ILE A 255 -1.35 28.10 2.11
CA ILE A 255 -1.11 27.46 0.81
C ILE A 255 0.30 26.88 0.81
N SER A 256 0.38 25.57 1.08
CA SER A 256 1.59 24.75 1.07
C SER A 256 1.84 24.17 -0.33
N VAL A 257 3.00 23.57 -0.58
CA VAL A 257 3.37 22.96 -1.87
C VAL A 257 3.83 21.53 -1.61
N ASN A 258 3.33 20.55 -2.38
CA ASN A 258 3.78 19.16 -2.25
C ASN A 258 5.07 18.87 -3.05
N GLU A 259 5.60 17.66 -2.92
CA GLU A 259 6.80 17.19 -3.61
C GLU A 259 6.70 17.24 -5.15
N ASN A 260 5.49 17.21 -5.72
CA ASN A 260 5.23 17.34 -7.15
C ASN A 260 5.25 18.80 -7.65
N GLY A 261 5.34 19.78 -6.75
CA GLY A 261 5.22 21.22 -7.06
C GLY A 261 3.77 21.72 -7.12
N GLU A 262 2.80 20.96 -6.63
CA GLU A 262 1.37 21.33 -6.63
C GLU A 262 1.05 22.16 -5.39
N GLU A 263 0.56 23.40 -5.56
CA GLU A 263 0.02 24.20 -4.45
C GLU A 263 -1.23 23.51 -3.88
N TYR A 264 -1.32 23.37 -2.55
CA TYR A 264 -2.48 22.79 -1.86
C TYR A 264 -2.83 23.56 -0.59
N ILE A 265 -4.05 23.37 -0.10
CA ILE A 265 -4.50 23.91 1.19
C ILE A 265 -5.34 22.86 1.93
N THR A 266 -5.07 22.66 3.22
CA THR A 266 -5.75 21.68 4.07
C THR A 266 -6.92 22.35 4.77
N VAL A 267 -8.15 21.91 4.51
CA VAL A 267 -9.36 22.32 5.26
C VAL A 267 -9.76 21.22 6.24
N CYS A 268 -10.13 21.58 7.46
CA CYS A 268 -10.65 20.63 8.45
C CYS A 268 -11.91 21.16 9.14
N ILE A 269 -12.81 20.24 9.49
CA ILE A 269 -13.97 20.48 10.36
C ILE A 269 -13.94 19.54 11.56
N ALA A 270 -14.54 19.95 12.67
CA ALA A 270 -14.64 19.16 13.89
C ALA A 270 -15.97 19.38 14.62
N ASN A 271 -16.39 18.36 15.38
CA ASN A 271 -17.38 18.45 16.45
C ASN A 271 -16.76 17.95 17.77
N SER A 272 -17.56 17.77 18.82
CA SER A 272 -17.07 17.33 20.14
C SER A 272 -16.50 15.90 20.19
N GLU A 273 -16.65 15.11 19.11
CA GLU A 273 -16.36 13.67 19.08
C GLU A 273 -15.40 13.27 17.95
N ARG A 274 -15.37 14.02 16.84
CA ARG A 274 -14.62 13.69 15.63
C ARG A 274 -14.18 14.93 14.84
N ALA A 275 -13.06 14.80 14.13
CA ALA A 275 -12.60 15.74 13.11
C ALA A 275 -12.51 15.08 11.73
N LYS A 276 -12.51 15.86 10.65
CA LYS A 276 -12.28 15.42 9.27
C LYS A 276 -11.55 16.51 8.49
N ALA A 277 -10.38 16.17 7.97
CA ALA A 277 -9.59 17.02 7.08
C ALA A 277 -9.72 16.59 5.61
N ALA A 278 -9.37 17.51 4.69
CA ALA A 278 -9.16 17.24 3.27
C ALA A 278 -8.16 18.24 2.69
N LYS A 279 -7.26 17.78 1.81
CA LYS A 279 -6.41 18.65 0.99
C LYS A 279 -7.14 19.07 -0.28
N VAL A 280 -7.04 20.35 -0.62
CA VAL A 280 -7.60 20.96 -1.84
C VAL A 280 -6.43 21.49 -2.65
N TYR A 281 -6.19 20.89 -3.81
CA TYR A 281 -5.09 21.24 -4.71
C TYR A 281 -5.48 22.37 -5.67
N ALA A 282 -4.52 23.21 -6.04
CA ALA A 282 -4.68 24.22 -7.08
C ALA A 282 -4.71 23.58 -8.47
N VAL A 283 -5.56 24.10 -9.36
CA VAL A 283 -5.50 23.76 -10.79
C VAL A 283 -4.28 24.46 -11.42
N PRO A 284 -3.37 23.74 -12.11
CA PRO A 284 -2.16 24.33 -12.66
C PRO A 284 -2.44 25.52 -13.60
N GLY A 285 -1.91 26.69 -13.25
CA GLY A 285 -2.09 27.95 -13.97
C GLY A 285 -3.17 28.88 -13.41
N GLU A 286 -3.96 28.45 -12.41
CA GLU A 286 -4.87 29.35 -11.70
C GLU A 286 -4.18 30.10 -10.54
N GLY A 287 -4.58 31.35 -10.29
CA GLY A 287 -4.00 32.18 -9.23
C GLY A 287 -4.56 31.89 -7.84
N LYS A 288 -3.79 32.20 -6.79
CA LYS A 288 -4.06 31.94 -5.36
C LYS A 288 -5.44 32.34 -4.79
N LYS A 289 -6.28 33.08 -5.53
CA LYS A 289 -7.68 33.35 -5.17
C LYS A 289 -8.63 32.19 -5.47
N ASN A 290 -8.29 31.32 -6.42
CA ASN A 290 -9.16 30.23 -6.86
C ASN A 290 -9.06 29.02 -5.93
N ILE A 291 -7.86 28.67 -5.44
CA ILE A 291 -7.68 27.64 -4.41
C ILE A 291 -8.46 27.98 -3.12
N LEU A 292 -8.51 29.26 -2.73
CA LEU A 292 -9.35 29.72 -1.60
C LEU A 292 -10.86 29.55 -1.88
N ALA A 293 -11.31 29.80 -3.11
CA ALA A 293 -12.71 29.55 -3.49
C ALA A 293 -13.05 28.05 -3.48
N ALA A 294 -12.14 27.20 -3.97
CA ALA A 294 -12.27 25.74 -3.89
C ALA A 294 -12.26 25.24 -2.43
N ALA A 295 -11.45 25.84 -1.55
CA ALA A 295 -11.42 25.56 -0.12
C ALA A 295 -12.76 25.90 0.56
N VAL A 296 -13.40 27.03 0.23
CA VAL A 296 -14.76 27.34 0.72
C VAL A 296 -15.78 26.31 0.24
N ILE A 297 -15.77 25.94 -1.05
CA ILE A 297 -16.69 24.92 -1.59
C ILE A 297 -16.47 23.58 -0.88
N LYS A 298 -15.21 23.15 -0.69
CA LYS A 298 -14.93 21.87 -0.03
C LYS A 298 -15.27 21.89 1.47
N LEU A 299 -15.05 23.02 2.16
CA LEU A 299 -15.51 23.23 3.52
C LEU A 299 -17.04 23.06 3.63
N CYS A 300 -17.81 23.73 2.78
CA CYS A 300 -19.27 23.59 2.74
C CYS A 300 -19.73 22.15 2.44
N SER A 301 -19.13 21.47 1.45
CA SER A 301 -19.42 20.04 1.17
C SER A 301 -19.13 19.16 2.38
N MET A 302 -18.02 19.40 3.08
CA MET A 302 -17.67 18.64 4.29
C MET A 302 -18.66 18.89 5.42
N LEU A 303 -19.17 20.11 5.59
CA LEU A 303 -20.21 20.43 6.58
C LEU A 303 -21.54 19.69 6.29
N GLU A 304 -21.93 19.58 5.02
CA GLU A 304 -23.08 18.77 4.58
C GLU A 304 -22.85 17.28 4.90
N GLU A 305 -21.71 16.71 4.50
CA GLU A 305 -21.31 15.33 4.80
C GLU A 305 -21.30 15.05 6.33
N PHE A 306 -20.80 15.97 7.15
CA PHE A 306 -20.77 15.84 8.61
C PHE A 306 -22.16 15.93 9.26
N SER A 307 -23.16 16.45 8.55
CA SER A 307 -24.52 16.66 9.06
C SER A 307 -25.47 15.47 8.88
N GLY A 308 -25.20 14.57 7.93
CA GLY A 308 -26.13 13.52 7.49
C GLY A 308 -26.48 12.42 8.51
N ALA A 309 -25.96 12.48 9.74
CA ALA A 309 -26.19 11.49 10.79
C ALA A 309 -27.46 11.79 11.60
N ALA A 310 -28.65 11.67 10.99
CA ALA A 310 -29.92 12.01 11.64
C ALA A 310 -31.09 11.08 11.27
N GLY A 311 -31.37 10.07 12.11
CA GLY A 311 -32.70 9.42 12.19
C GLY A 311 -32.72 7.89 12.35
N LEU A 312 -33.63 7.41 13.20
CA LEU A 312 -33.95 6.00 13.53
C LEU A 312 -32.93 5.28 14.46
N VAL A 313 -33.25 4.89 15.71
CA VAL A 313 -34.41 5.14 16.59
C VAL A 313 -33.90 5.31 18.03
N ASN A 314 -34.57 6.11 18.86
CA ASN A 314 -34.25 6.29 20.29
C ASN A 314 -35.25 5.55 21.21
N PRO A 315 -34.89 4.39 21.81
CA PRO A 315 -35.70 3.72 22.80
C PRO A 315 -35.37 4.19 24.24
N ASN A 316 -36.21 5.08 24.77
CA ASN A 316 -36.32 5.44 26.20
C ASN A 316 -35.07 5.99 26.91
N LYS A 317 -35.04 7.32 27.10
CA LYS A 317 -34.21 8.04 28.08
C LYS A 317 -34.47 7.54 29.52
N PRO A 318 -33.52 6.86 30.20
CA PRO A 318 -33.65 6.57 31.62
C PRO A 318 -33.43 7.85 32.45
N LYS A 319 -34.16 8.02 33.56
CA LYS A 319 -33.82 9.04 34.56
C LYS A 319 -32.48 8.66 35.21
N LYS A 320 -31.56 9.61 35.41
CA LYS A 320 -30.28 9.40 36.12
C LYS A 320 -30.51 8.64 37.46
N PRO A 321 -30.06 7.39 37.61
CA PRO A 321 -30.05 6.72 38.91
C PRO A 321 -28.94 7.31 39.78
N LYS A 322 -29.16 7.41 41.09
CA LYS A 322 -28.06 7.63 42.03
C LYS A 322 -27.21 6.36 42.07
N ILE A 323 -25.93 6.43 41.70
CA ILE A 323 -25.02 5.28 41.80
C ILE A 323 -24.78 4.97 43.28
N SER A 324 -25.46 3.95 43.79
CA SER A 324 -25.14 3.41 45.12
C SER A 324 -23.88 2.56 45.01
N ARG A 325 -22.89 2.79 45.88
CA ARG A 325 -21.61 2.05 45.89
C ARG A 325 -21.74 0.59 46.39
N THR A 326 -22.94 0.15 46.74
CA THR A 326 -23.23 -1.15 47.36
C THR A 326 -22.71 -2.38 46.59
N PRO A 327 -22.91 -2.56 45.26
CA PRO A 327 -22.48 -3.79 44.59
C PRO A 327 -20.95 -3.91 44.48
N LEU A 328 -20.24 -2.78 44.35
CA LEU A 328 -18.78 -2.75 44.37
C LEU A 328 -18.24 -3.10 45.77
N ILE A 329 -18.88 -2.60 46.83
CA ILE A 329 -18.55 -2.97 48.21
C ILE A 329 -18.84 -4.45 48.47
N ILE A 330 -19.94 -5.01 47.95
CA ILE A 330 -20.26 -6.44 48.07
C ILE A 330 -19.23 -7.30 47.32
N ALA A 331 -18.82 -6.92 46.10
CA ALA A 331 -17.79 -7.64 45.36
C ALA A 331 -16.43 -7.63 46.07
N ILE A 332 -15.98 -6.45 46.55
CA ILE A 332 -14.73 -6.31 47.31
C ILE A 332 -14.82 -7.07 48.64
N ALA A 333 -15.97 -7.03 49.34
CA ALA A 333 -16.18 -7.78 50.57
C ALA A 333 -16.23 -9.30 50.34
N ALA A 334 -16.78 -9.78 49.21
CA ALA A 334 -16.77 -11.19 48.85
C ALA A 334 -15.36 -11.69 48.50
N ILE A 335 -14.56 -10.88 47.80
CA ILE A 335 -13.15 -11.18 47.50
C ILE A 335 -12.32 -11.17 48.80
N ALA A 336 -12.50 -10.16 49.66
CA ALA A 336 -11.84 -10.10 50.96
C ALA A 336 -12.25 -11.28 51.87
N LEU A 337 -13.53 -11.66 51.88
CA LEU A 337 -14.01 -12.82 52.62
C LEU A 337 -13.45 -14.14 52.05
N ALA A 338 -13.33 -14.28 50.73
CA ALA A 338 -12.70 -15.44 50.12
C ALA A 338 -11.20 -15.53 50.48
N ILE A 339 -10.47 -14.41 50.46
CA ILE A 339 -9.07 -14.35 50.90
C ILE A 339 -8.94 -14.69 52.39
N VAL A 340 -9.81 -14.14 53.25
CA VAL A 340 -9.84 -14.46 54.68
C VAL A 340 -10.22 -15.92 54.93
N VAL A 341 -11.15 -16.51 54.17
CA VAL A 341 -11.49 -17.94 54.25
C VAL A 341 -10.33 -18.82 53.79
N CYS A 342 -9.59 -18.44 52.73
CA CYS A 342 -8.38 -19.15 52.30
C CYS A 342 -7.24 -19.05 53.31
N LEU A 343 -7.06 -17.90 53.97
CA LEU A 343 -6.06 -17.73 55.03
C LEU A 343 -6.46 -18.50 56.31
N ILE A 344 -7.75 -18.53 56.65
CA ILE A 344 -8.28 -19.33 57.76
C ILE A 344 -8.18 -20.82 57.46
N SER A 345 -8.48 -21.29 56.24
CA SER A 345 -8.33 -22.71 55.89
C SER A 345 -6.87 -23.15 55.84
N ALA A 346 -5.95 -22.29 55.37
CA ALA A 346 -4.51 -22.53 55.48
C ALA A 346 -4.02 -22.59 56.95
N PHE A 347 -4.62 -21.82 57.85
CA PHE A 347 -4.27 -21.81 59.28
C PHE A 347 -4.92 -22.96 60.07
N VAL A 348 -6.14 -23.37 59.71
CA VAL A 348 -6.91 -24.45 60.37
C VAL A 348 -6.48 -25.84 59.91
N LEU A 349 -5.99 -25.99 58.67
CA LEU A 349 -5.39 -27.25 58.19
C LEU A 349 -3.91 -27.39 58.60
N GLY A 350 -3.30 -26.35 59.18
CA GLY A 350 -1.97 -26.39 59.78
C GLY A 350 -1.92 -27.05 61.15
N SER A 351 -2.60 -28.19 61.36
CA SER A 351 -2.64 -28.88 62.65
C SER A 351 -2.95 -30.38 62.55
N LYS A 352 -1.92 -31.18 62.89
CA LYS A 352 -1.92 -32.60 63.27
C LYS A 352 -2.11 -33.70 62.20
N ASP A 353 -1.01 -34.44 62.05
CA ASP A 353 -0.87 -35.90 62.31
C ASP A 353 -1.68 -36.93 61.48
N ASP A 354 -0.90 -37.74 60.76
CA ASP A 354 -1.05 -39.19 60.47
C ASP A 354 -2.12 -39.77 59.50
N ASP A 355 -1.54 -40.41 58.46
CA ASP A 355 -1.83 -41.74 57.89
C ASP A 355 -2.91 -42.01 56.79
N THR A 356 -2.51 -42.93 55.88
CA THR A 356 -3.29 -43.82 54.99
C THR A 356 -4.46 -43.35 54.09
N THR A 357 -4.26 -43.58 52.78
CA THR A 357 -5.18 -44.22 51.80
C THR A 357 -6.42 -43.52 51.19
N LEU A 358 -6.36 -43.43 49.86
CA LEU A 358 -7.39 -43.74 48.82
C LEU A 358 -8.69 -42.92 48.62
N THR A 359 -9.04 -42.86 47.33
CA THR A 359 -10.39 -42.76 46.71
C THR A 359 -11.24 -41.49 46.86
N ASN A 360 -11.37 -40.78 45.74
CA ASN A 360 -12.65 -40.50 45.07
C ASN A 360 -12.37 -40.50 43.54
N ALA A 361 -13.06 -41.23 42.66
CA ALA A 361 -14.49 -41.29 42.30
C ALA A 361 -14.80 -40.40 41.08
N ASN A 362 -15.43 -40.98 40.05
CA ASN A 362 -15.63 -40.37 38.73
C ASN A 362 -16.87 -39.45 38.66
N ALA A 363 -16.72 -38.26 38.06
CA ALA A 363 -17.62 -37.60 37.09
C ALA A 363 -17.30 -36.09 37.01
N GLY A 364 -17.33 -35.40 35.86
CA GLY A 364 -17.47 -35.87 34.48
C GLY A 364 -17.52 -34.69 33.50
N LEU A 365 -17.08 -34.91 32.25
CA LEU A 365 -17.24 -34.05 31.05
C LEU A 365 -17.23 -32.50 31.21
N GLN A 366 -16.12 -31.88 30.82
CA GLN A 366 -16.14 -30.68 29.96
C GLN A 366 -15.04 -30.79 28.90
N GLY A 367 -15.26 -30.15 27.74
CA GLY A 367 -14.32 -30.18 26.61
C GLY A 367 -13.29 -29.05 26.71
N VAL A 368 -12.06 -29.32 26.26
CA VAL A 368 -10.98 -28.32 26.23
C VAL A 368 -10.98 -27.59 24.89
N THR A 369 -11.49 -26.36 24.86
CA THR A 369 -11.06 -25.35 23.90
C THR A 369 -9.69 -24.84 24.34
N GLN A 370 -8.62 -25.18 23.61
CA GLN A 370 -7.27 -24.76 23.99
C GLN A 370 -7.03 -23.30 23.64
N GLN A 371 -7.24 -22.43 24.62
CA GLN A 371 -6.79 -21.04 24.64
C GLN A 371 -5.26 -21.00 24.90
N SER A 372 -4.65 -19.80 24.78
CA SER A 372 -3.24 -19.47 25.03
C SER A 372 -2.19 -20.02 24.03
N MET A 373 -1.91 -19.20 23.00
CA MET A 373 -0.57 -18.63 22.79
C MET A 373 -0.72 -17.18 22.32
N GLU A 374 -1.03 -16.29 23.25
CA GLU A 374 -1.03 -14.84 22.99
C GLU A 374 0.40 -14.31 23.15
N ASN A 375 1.09 -14.09 22.02
CA ASN A 375 2.34 -13.35 21.95
C ASN A 375 2.10 -12.07 21.13
N ASN A 376 2.37 -10.90 21.72
CA ASN A 376 2.15 -9.61 21.06
C ASN A 376 3.19 -9.36 19.94
N PHE A 377 2.82 -9.71 18.71
CA PHE A 377 3.50 -9.27 17.49
C PHE A 377 2.48 -8.59 16.56
N MET A 378 2.82 -7.41 16.06
CA MET A 378 2.00 -6.66 15.11
C MET A 378 2.40 -7.02 13.67
N ASP A 379 1.70 -7.98 13.07
CA ASP A 379 1.87 -8.37 11.67
C ASP A 379 1.24 -7.34 10.73
N TYR A 380 2.03 -6.34 10.32
CA TYR A 380 1.60 -5.29 9.38
C TYR A 380 1.70 -5.74 7.91
N ASN A 381 0.64 -6.35 7.38
CA ASN A 381 0.49 -6.57 5.93
C ASN A 381 0.01 -5.30 5.21
N TYR A 382 0.84 -4.25 5.23
CA TYR A 382 0.43 -2.88 4.83
C TYR A 382 0.98 -2.45 3.46
N GLY A 383 0.11 -2.43 2.45
CA GLY A 383 0.43 -2.20 1.05
C GLY A 383 0.45 -0.74 0.55
N GLY A 384 0.10 0.27 1.36
CA GLY A 384 0.18 1.67 0.89
C GLY A 384 -0.21 2.79 1.86
N SER A 385 0.63 3.84 1.93
CA SER A 385 0.42 5.17 2.54
C SER A 385 -0.28 5.19 3.92
N GLY A 386 0.48 5.41 4.99
CA GLY A 386 0.05 5.22 6.38
C GLY A 386 -1.06 6.14 6.90
N LEU A 387 -1.83 5.63 7.87
CA LEU A 387 -2.52 6.38 8.93
C LEU A 387 -2.40 5.59 10.24
N GLU A 388 -2.35 6.30 11.37
CA GLU A 388 -2.02 5.75 12.69
C GLU A 388 -3.27 5.44 13.55
N ASN A 389 -3.06 4.79 14.70
CA ASN A 389 -4.08 4.44 15.71
C ASN A 389 -3.41 4.50 17.13
N PRO A 390 -4.15 4.55 18.26
CA PRO A 390 -3.84 5.51 19.32
C PRO A 390 -3.16 4.92 20.57
N ASP A 391 -2.89 5.80 21.52
CA ASP A 391 -2.09 5.59 22.74
C ASP A 391 -2.61 4.50 23.70
N MET A 392 -1.67 3.93 24.47
CA MET A 392 -1.93 3.41 25.82
C MET A 392 -0.76 3.73 26.76
N GLU A 393 -1.08 3.98 28.03
CA GLU A 393 -0.19 4.57 29.02
C GLU A 393 0.88 3.60 29.55
N ALA A 394 2.03 4.16 29.98
CA ALA A 394 3.13 3.39 30.55
C ALA A 394 2.89 3.01 32.03
N VAL A 395 3.23 1.77 32.40
CA VAL A 395 3.37 1.33 33.79
C VAL A 395 4.74 0.70 33.98
N ALA A 396 5.58 1.30 34.84
CA ALA A 396 6.95 0.86 35.06
C ALA A 396 7.07 -0.13 36.24
N ILE A 397 7.82 -1.21 36.04
CA ILE A 397 8.34 -2.09 37.11
C ILE A 397 9.81 -2.40 36.81
N GLY A 398 10.67 -2.36 37.83
CA GLY A 398 12.13 -2.44 37.69
C GLY A 398 12.68 -3.79 37.24
N GLY A 399 13.90 -3.75 36.68
CA GLY A 399 14.63 -4.93 36.20
C GLY A 399 15.52 -5.61 37.24
N ILE A 400 16.24 -6.64 36.80
CA ILE A 400 17.27 -7.42 37.52
C ILE A 400 18.40 -7.74 36.53
N ASN A 401 19.63 -7.90 37.03
CA ASN A 401 20.84 -8.22 36.27
C ASN A 401 21.07 -9.75 36.11
N ASP A 402 22.21 -10.10 35.51
CA ASP A 402 22.81 -11.44 35.38
C ASP A 402 22.28 -12.31 34.22
N GLY A 403 23.10 -13.14 33.54
CA GLY A 403 24.56 -13.23 33.61
C GLY A 403 25.17 -14.54 33.05
N VAL A 404 25.84 -14.44 31.89
CA VAL A 404 26.99 -15.29 31.45
C VAL A 404 26.77 -16.79 31.10
N GLN A 405 27.36 -17.20 29.96
CA GLN A 405 27.75 -18.56 29.49
C GLN A 405 26.71 -19.59 28.96
N SER A 406 26.83 -19.86 27.64
CA SER A 406 27.27 -21.14 27.03
C SER A 406 26.83 -22.49 27.65
N SER A 407 26.18 -23.37 26.85
CA SER A 407 26.86 -24.58 26.31
C SER A 407 25.96 -25.58 25.53
N THR A 408 26.60 -26.27 24.56
CA THR A 408 26.29 -27.62 24.00
C THR A 408 24.90 -28.03 23.48
N THR A 409 24.91 -28.47 22.21
CA THR A 409 23.88 -29.26 21.52
C THR A 409 23.59 -30.63 22.18
N GLN A 410 22.31 -31.04 22.21
CA GLN A 410 21.91 -32.46 22.16
C GLN A 410 20.72 -32.67 21.22
N MET A 411 20.83 -33.62 20.30
CA MET A 411 19.66 -34.17 19.61
C MET A 411 18.83 -35.02 20.57
N ARG A 412 17.49 -34.90 20.50
CA ARG A 412 16.57 -35.90 21.06
C ARG A 412 15.50 -36.28 20.05
N THR A 413 15.62 -37.49 19.50
CA THR A 413 14.56 -38.17 18.77
C THR A 413 13.38 -38.44 19.72
N PHE A 414 12.17 -38.09 19.30
CA PHE A 414 10.94 -38.51 20.00
C PHE A 414 10.16 -39.55 19.17
N ILE A 415 9.56 -40.50 19.88
CA ILE A 415 8.87 -41.66 19.32
C ILE A 415 7.39 -41.55 19.72
N PHE A 416 6.48 -41.69 18.77
CA PHE A 416 5.04 -41.66 19.03
C PHE A 416 4.58 -42.92 19.80
N PRO A 417 3.89 -42.78 20.95
CA PRO A 417 3.10 -43.86 21.51
C PRO A 417 1.78 -44.02 20.73
N ASN A 418 1.46 -45.23 20.30
CA ASN A 418 0.27 -45.51 19.49
C ASN A 418 -0.92 -45.98 20.35
N ALA A 419 -2.14 -45.65 19.95
CA ALA A 419 -3.34 -45.78 20.77
C ALA A 419 -4.05 -47.15 20.67
N THR A 420 -4.94 -47.42 21.64
CA THR A 420 -6.00 -48.47 21.64
C THR A 420 -7.05 -48.08 22.70
N THR A 421 -8.34 -48.40 22.64
CA THR A 421 -9.18 -49.33 21.82
C THR A 421 -10.63 -48.75 21.79
N THR A 422 -11.65 -49.20 21.04
CA THR A 422 -11.97 -50.53 20.49
C THR A 422 -12.96 -50.48 19.31
N LYS A 423 -12.67 -51.21 18.21
CA LYS A 423 -13.56 -52.00 17.30
C LYS A 423 -14.92 -51.40 16.83
N LYS A 424 -15.34 -51.59 15.57
CA LYS A 424 -15.40 -52.90 14.87
C LYS A 424 -15.59 -52.75 13.34
N SER A 425 -14.98 -53.66 12.56
CA SER A 425 -15.12 -53.82 11.08
C SER A 425 -14.53 -52.67 10.24
N VAL A 426 -13.75 -52.88 9.17
CA VAL A 426 -13.35 -54.11 8.45
C VAL A 426 -11.82 -54.25 8.48
N ALA A 427 -11.28 -55.46 8.70
CA ALA A 427 -9.83 -55.68 8.75
C ALA A 427 -9.43 -57.02 8.10
N GLU A 428 -9.36 -57.07 6.76
CA GLU A 428 -8.92 -58.27 6.04
C GLU A 428 -8.40 -57.95 4.62
N LYS A 429 -7.20 -57.34 4.51
CA LYS A 429 -6.31 -57.40 3.33
C LYS A 429 -4.92 -56.76 3.49
N THR A 430 -4.76 -55.74 4.33
CA THR A 430 -3.52 -54.92 4.38
C THR A 430 -2.32 -55.60 5.07
N THR A 431 -2.53 -56.70 5.79
CA THR A 431 -1.52 -57.35 6.66
C THR A 431 -0.45 -58.16 5.89
N GLN A 432 -0.58 -58.34 4.56
CA GLN A 432 0.29 -59.24 3.79
C GLN A 432 1.55 -58.58 3.19
N ILE A 433 1.65 -57.24 3.19
CA ILE A 433 2.76 -56.51 2.53
C ILE A 433 3.87 -56.13 3.53
N ILE A 434 3.50 -55.64 4.72
CA ILE A 434 4.45 -55.05 5.69
C ILE A 434 5.38 -56.11 6.31
N THR A 435 4.86 -57.32 6.57
CA THR A 435 5.62 -58.44 7.16
C THR A 435 6.77 -58.92 6.27
N THR A 436 6.60 -58.85 4.95
CA THR A 436 7.59 -59.31 3.95
C THR A 436 8.83 -58.41 3.93
N VAL A 437 8.64 -57.10 4.05
CA VAL A 437 9.74 -56.12 4.06
C VAL A 437 10.57 -56.24 5.35
N LEU A 438 9.92 -56.32 6.51
CA LEU A 438 10.59 -56.33 7.82
C LEU A 438 11.44 -57.58 8.08
N ASN A 439 11.11 -58.72 7.48
CA ASN A 439 11.91 -59.94 7.59
C ASN A 439 13.15 -59.94 6.67
N THR A 440 13.14 -59.18 5.59
CA THR A 440 14.22 -59.17 4.58
C THR A 440 15.48 -58.42 5.07
N VAL A 441 15.32 -57.43 5.95
CA VAL A 441 16.42 -56.55 6.41
C VAL A 441 17.17 -57.10 7.64
N LYS A 442 16.63 -58.13 8.32
CA LYS A 442 17.20 -58.66 9.58
C LYS A 442 18.20 -59.82 9.41
N SER A 443 18.56 -60.19 8.19
CA SER A 443 19.57 -61.23 7.94
C SER A 443 20.55 -60.84 6.83
N THR A 444 21.64 -60.17 7.19
CA THR A 444 23.02 -60.49 6.79
C THR A 444 23.97 -59.52 7.52
N THR A 445 24.84 -60.07 8.35
CA THR A 445 25.97 -59.34 8.95
C THR A 445 27.23 -60.14 8.66
N THR A 446 28.32 -59.51 8.18
CA THR A 446 29.73 -59.79 8.54
C THR A 446 30.71 -59.00 7.63
N THR A 447 31.54 -58.18 8.27
CA THR A 447 33.00 -57.98 8.06
C THR A 447 33.63 -58.45 6.73
N THR A 448 34.43 -57.63 6.02
CA THR A 448 35.91 -57.57 6.23
C THR A 448 36.59 -56.36 5.56
N LYS A 449 37.67 -55.84 6.19
CA LYS A 449 38.57 -54.79 5.66
C LYS A 449 39.76 -55.37 4.86
N VAL A 450 39.97 -54.90 3.62
CA VAL A 450 41.28 -54.77 2.91
C VAL A 450 41.10 -53.59 1.93
N ILE A 451 41.69 -52.40 2.08
CA ILE A 451 43.11 -51.96 2.00
C ILE A 451 43.64 -51.75 0.55
N LYS A 452 43.86 -50.46 0.22
CA LYS A 452 44.88 -49.82 -0.65
C LYS A 452 44.72 -49.68 -2.19
N THR A 453 45.04 -48.43 -2.60
CA THR A 453 45.91 -48.00 -3.72
C THR A 453 45.31 -47.61 -5.09
N THR A 454 45.59 -46.34 -5.42
CA THR A 454 45.50 -45.58 -6.68
C THR A 454 46.23 -46.22 -7.89
N THR A 455 45.77 -45.91 -9.12
CA THR A 455 46.53 -45.63 -10.39
C THR A 455 45.57 -45.84 -11.58
N THR A 456 45.03 -44.83 -12.28
CA THR A 456 45.63 -43.87 -13.26
C THR A 456 45.89 -44.40 -14.68
N THR A 457 45.01 -44.04 -15.62
CA THR A 457 45.23 -43.81 -17.08
C THR A 457 44.09 -42.88 -17.57
N LYS A 458 44.32 -41.75 -18.28
CA LYS A 458 44.67 -41.56 -19.72
C LYS A 458 43.63 -42.18 -20.68
N GLN A 459 43.20 -41.55 -21.78
CA GLN A 459 43.57 -40.31 -22.49
C GLN A 459 42.31 -39.77 -23.24
N ALA A 460 42.25 -38.67 -24.01
CA ALA A 460 43.25 -37.88 -24.73
C ALA A 460 42.91 -36.36 -24.79
N ALA A 461 43.80 -35.56 -25.39
CA ALA A 461 43.69 -34.10 -25.58
C ALA A 461 43.99 -33.72 -27.05
N THR A 462 43.91 -32.42 -27.39
CA THR A 462 44.76 -31.60 -28.33
C THR A 462 43.99 -30.38 -28.86
N THR A 463 44.55 -29.23 -29.28
CA THR A 463 45.71 -28.38 -28.86
C THR A 463 45.51 -26.96 -29.50
N THR A 464 46.17 -25.86 -29.17
CA THR A 464 47.38 -25.65 -28.34
C THR A 464 47.12 -24.69 -27.15
N THR A 465 47.66 -23.47 -26.90
CA THR A 465 48.69 -22.61 -27.54
C THR A 465 49.42 -21.78 -26.45
N LYS A 466 50.25 -20.78 -26.80
CA LYS A 466 51.32 -20.18 -25.98
C LYS A 466 51.86 -18.88 -26.64
N PRO A 467 52.75 -18.08 -26.00
CA PRO A 467 52.82 -17.61 -24.60
C PRO A 467 53.28 -16.12 -24.49
N VAL A 468 53.61 -15.62 -23.28
CA VAL A 468 54.94 -15.05 -22.89
C VAL A 468 54.95 -14.62 -21.40
N THR A 469 56.13 -14.64 -20.77
CA THR A 469 56.42 -14.39 -19.33
C THR A 469 56.57 -12.88 -18.98
N THR A 470 56.70 -12.43 -17.72
CA THR A 470 57.91 -12.55 -16.85
C THR A 470 57.63 -12.13 -15.38
N GLU A 471 58.50 -12.54 -14.45
CA GLU A 471 58.49 -12.33 -12.98
C GLU A 471 58.79 -10.86 -12.57
N THR A 472 58.62 -10.35 -11.33
CA THR A 472 59.44 -10.59 -10.10
C THR A 472 58.77 -9.79 -8.93
N THR A 473 58.45 -10.30 -7.72
CA THR A 473 59.29 -10.41 -6.47
C THR A 473 60.07 -9.11 -6.08
N THR A 474 60.22 -8.60 -4.83
CA THR A 474 59.81 -9.03 -3.46
C THR A 474 59.85 -7.85 -2.42
N ALA A 475 59.29 -8.07 -1.21
CA ALA A 475 59.84 -7.71 0.12
C ALA A 475 59.52 -6.36 0.85
N LYS A 476 58.86 -6.51 2.03
CA LYS A 476 59.03 -5.78 3.32
C LYS A 476 60.31 -6.35 4.03
N PRO A 477 60.81 -5.88 5.20
CA PRO A 477 60.42 -4.75 6.08
C PRO A 477 61.61 -3.93 6.65
N THR A 478 61.39 -3.07 7.66
CA THR A 478 62.15 -2.99 8.94
C THR A 478 61.45 -2.01 9.92
N THR A 479 61.71 -2.12 11.23
CA THR A 479 61.10 -1.35 12.33
C THR A 479 62.18 -0.70 13.20
N THR A 480 61.96 0.53 13.69
CA THR A 480 62.81 1.17 14.73
C THR A 480 61.96 2.03 15.68
N THR A 481 62.36 2.11 16.95
CA THR A 481 61.71 2.86 18.06
C THR A 481 62.65 4.00 18.51
N THR A 482 62.20 5.15 19.03
CA THR A 482 62.09 5.39 20.50
C THR A 482 61.73 6.87 20.82
N GLN A 483 60.87 7.07 21.83
CA GLN A 483 60.60 8.26 22.70
C GLN A 483 60.24 9.65 22.11
N ALA A 484 58.95 9.98 22.26
CA ALA A 484 58.39 11.08 23.08
C ALA A 484 59.08 12.46 23.20
N ALA A 485 58.30 13.49 22.84
CA ALA A 485 58.24 14.81 23.47
C ALA A 485 56.77 15.29 23.48
N GLU A 486 56.39 16.20 24.38
CA GLU A 486 55.00 16.52 24.68
C GLU A 486 54.39 17.69 23.88
N SER A 487 53.05 17.76 23.90
CA SER A 487 52.23 18.97 23.79
C SER A 487 52.37 19.86 22.54
N SER A 488 51.57 19.53 21.52
CA SER A 488 50.71 20.55 20.91
C SER A 488 49.29 20.00 20.70
N THR A 489 48.31 20.56 21.42
CA THR A 489 46.90 20.22 21.27
C THR A 489 46.34 20.87 20.01
N THR A 490 46.54 20.23 18.84
CA THR A 490 45.71 20.51 17.67
C THR A 490 44.31 20.00 17.96
N LEU A 491 43.43 20.89 18.41
CA LEU A 491 41.98 20.67 18.38
C LEU A 491 41.61 20.34 16.94
N LYS A 492 41.27 19.08 16.66
CA LYS A 492 40.49 18.78 15.47
C LYS A 492 39.14 19.44 15.68
N SER A 493 38.77 20.34 14.79
CA SER A 493 37.38 20.79 14.69
C SER A 493 36.52 19.58 14.32
N GLU A 494 35.73 19.09 15.26
CA GLU A 494 34.74 18.05 15.01
C GLU A 494 33.71 18.55 13.98
N PRO A 495 33.25 17.70 13.05
CA PRO A 495 32.27 18.09 12.06
C PRO A 495 30.90 18.27 12.74
N LYS A 496 30.62 19.50 13.19
CA LYS A 496 29.31 19.92 13.72
C LYS A 496 28.27 20.21 12.64
N GLY A 497 28.52 19.73 11.42
CA GLY A 497 27.66 19.88 10.25
C GLY A 497 27.92 18.72 9.31
N GLY A 498 26.88 18.30 8.58
CA GLY A 498 26.92 17.16 7.70
C GLY A 498 25.53 16.54 7.51
N LYS A 499 25.48 15.43 6.76
CA LYS A 499 24.25 14.70 6.48
C LYS A 499 24.46 13.20 6.30
N PHE A 500 23.44 12.44 6.65
CA PHE A 500 23.30 11.03 6.31
C PHE A 500 22.54 10.91 4.98
N VAL A 501 23.15 10.25 4.00
CA VAL A 501 22.53 9.96 2.71
C VAL A 501 22.19 8.48 2.66
N PHE A 502 20.89 8.18 2.60
CA PHE A 502 20.34 6.85 2.42
C PHE A 502 20.02 6.62 0.95
N LYS A 503 20.56 5.56 0.35
CA LYS A 503 20.16 5.07 -0.97
C LYS A 503 19.30 3.83 -0.81
N VAL A 504 18.02 3.93 -1.15
CA VAL A 504 16.96 2.98 -0.78
C VAL A 504 16.36 2.30 -2.03
N TYR A 505 16.17 0.98 -1.97
CA TYR A 505 15.73 0.14 -3.09
C TYR A 505 14.44 -0.63 -2.76
N GLY A 506 13.55 -0.81 -3.74
CA GLY A 506 12.22 -1.39 -3.52
C GLY A 506 11.31 -0.50 -2.66
N TYR A 507 10.11 -1.01 -2.31
CA TYR A 507 9.09 -0.29 -1.53
C TYR A 507 8.32 -1.29 -0.65
N GLY A 508 8.24 -1.01 0.65
CA GLY A 508 7.50 -1.82 1.63
C GLY A 508 8.40 -2.72 2.49
N HIS A 509 7.80 -3.80 3.03
CA HIS A 509 8.44 -4.69 4.02
C HIS A 509 9.23 -5.86 3.41
N GLY A 510 9.09 -6.15 2.11
CA GLY A 510 9.95 -7.10 1.40
C GLY A 510 9.54 -8.58 1.50
N VAL A 511 8.59 -8.96 2.34
CA VAL A 511 8.29 -10.38 2.65
C VAL A 511 7.11 -10.90 1.81
N GLY A 512 7.27 -12.07 1.19
CA GLY A 512 6.21 -12.73 0.42
C GLY A 512 6.06 -12.17 -0.99
N MET A 513 4.83 -11.92 -1.45
CA MET A 513 4.58 -11.53 -2.85
C MET A 513 4.82 -10.04 -3.11
N SER A 514 5.70 -9.73 -4.07
CA SER A 514 5.74 -8.39 -4.66
C SER A 514 4.57 -8.19 -5.62
N GLN A 515 3.89 -7.05 -5.50
CA GLN A 515 2.82 -6.63 -6.40
C GLN A 515 3.35 -6.24 -7.77
N HIS A 516 4.44 -5.46 -7.83
CA HIS A 516 5.08 -5.08 -9.09
C HIS A 516 5.76 -6.28 -9.77
N GLY A 517 6.39 -7.16 -8.99
CA GLY A 517 6.96 -8.41 -9.50
C GLY A 517 5.90 -9.38 -10.01
N ALA A 518 4.77 -9.53 -9.32
CA ALA A 518 3.62 -10.30 -9.82
C ALA A 518 3.07 -9.73 -11.15
N MET A 519 2.94 -8.40 -11.26
CA MET A 519 2.52 -7.75 -12.52
C MET A 519 3.51 -8.02 -13.66
N GLU A 520 4.81 -8.03 -13.40
CA GLU A 520 5.83 -8.34 -14.42
C GLU A 520 5.88 -9.84 -14.76
N MET A 521 5.71 -10.74 -13.78
CA MET A 521 5.53 -12.18 -14.05
C MET A 521 4.31 -12.47 -14.93
N ALA A 522 3.18 -11.80 -14.66
CA ALA A 522 1.96 -11.92 -15.46
C ALA A 522 2.14 -11.40 -16.90
N LYS A 523 2.81 -10.25 -17.09
CA LYS A 523 3.20 -9.73 -18.42
C LYS A 523 4.06 -10.72 -19.20
N ASN A 524 4.95 -11.45 -18.52
CA ASN A 524 5.80 -12.48 -19.10
C ASN A 524 5.10 -13.86 -19.22
N GLY A 525 3.78 -13.93 -18.98
CA GLY A 525 2.94 -15.10 -19.26
C GLY A 525 2.76 -16.09 -18.11
N SER A 526 3.18 -15.75 -16.88
CA SER A 526 2.99 -16.61 -15.71
C SER A 526 1.52 -16.61 -15.24
N SER A 527 0.98 -17.79 -14.90
CA SER A 527 -0.34 -17.91 -14.28
C SER A 527 -0.35 -17.42 -12.83
N TYR A 528 -1.53 -17.13 -12.29
CA TYR A 528 -1.64 -16.76 -10.87
C TYR A 528 -1.12 -17.87 -9.92
N GLU A 529 -1.25 -19.15 -10.26
CA GLU A 529 -0.66 -20.24 -9.46
C GLU A 529 0.88 -20.26 -9.51
N GLU A 530 1.48 -19.97 -10.66
CA GLU A 530 2.94 -19.88 -10.82
C GLU A 530 3.50 -18.68 -10.04
N ILE A 531 2.82 -17.52 -10.10
CA ILE A 531 3.16 -16.32 -9.31
C ILE A 531 3.13 -16.64 -7.80
N LEU A 532 2.04 -17.25 -7.32
CA LEU A 532 1.89 -17.58 -5.90
C LEU A 532 2.90 -18.62 -5.42
N THR A 533 3.11 -19.70 -6.17
CA THR A 533 4.05 -20.76 -5.76
C THR A 533 5.52 -20.37 -5.90
N HIS A 534 5.83 -19.36 -6.71
CA HIS A 534 7.12 -18.68 -6.77
C HIS A 534 7.37 -17.82 -5.51
N TYR A 535 6.45 -16.91 -5.18
CA TYR A 535 6.61 -16.02 -4.01
C TYR A 535 6.40 -16.71 -2.65
N TYR A 536 5.74 -17.86 -2.61
CA TYR A 536 5.59 -18.71 -1.42
C TYR A 536 6.13 -20.13 -1.68
N PRO A 537 7.47 -20.34 -1.72
CA PRO A 537 8.07 -21.62 -2.12
C PRO A 537 7.63 -22.80 -1.25
N GLY A 538 7.33 -23.93 -1.91
CA GLY A 538 6.90 -25.16 -1.22
C GLY A 538 5.43 -25.16 -0.77
N THR A 539 4.65 -24.13 -1.12
CA THR A 539 3.19 -24.14 -1.02
C THR A 539 2.53 -24.77 -2.25
N THR A 540 1.21 -24.95 -2.22
CA THR A 540 0.40 -25.37 -3.36
C THR A 540 -0.91 -24.59 -3.40
N VAL A 541 -1.42 -24.22 -4.58
CA VAL A 541 -2.77 -23.65 -4.68
C VAL A 541 -3.80 -24.77 -4.65
N LYS A 542 -4.82 -24.66 -3.78
CA LYS A 542 -5.92 -25.63 -3.63
C LYS A 542 -7.26 -24.92 -3.60
N LYS A 543 -8.34 -25.58 -4.02
CA LYS A 543 -9.71 -25.10 -3.77
C LYS A 543 -10.10 -25.32 -2.31
N ASP A 544 -10.67 -24.30 -1.67
CA ASP A 544 -11.31 -24.43 -0.36
C ASP A 544 -12.75 -24.97 -0.52
N PRO A 545 -13.10 -26.10 0.10
CA PRO A 545 -14.49 -26.56 0.16
C PRO A 545 -15.34 -25.79 1.18
N ASN A 546 -14.73 -24.94 2.02
CA ASN A 546 -15.40 -24.17 3.08
C ASN A 546 -15.38 -22.65 2.82
N THR A 547 -15.33 -22.21 1.56
CA THR A 547 -15.40 -20.77 1.24
C THR A 547 -16.72 -20.19 1.74
N PRO A 548 -16.70 -19.17 2.63
CA PRO A 548 -17.93 -18.58 3.11
C PRO A 548 -18.51 -17.62 2.07
N ALA A 549 -19.84 -17.43 2.09
CA ALA A 549 -20.51 -16.45 1.24
C ALA A 549 -20.17 -14.99 1.64
N ALA A 550 -19.73 -14.77 2.88
CA ALA A 550 -19.33 -13.47 3.42
C ALA A 550 -18.10 -13.59 4.32
N ILE A 551 -17.35 -12.50 4.45
CA ILE A 551 -16.19 -12.32 5.33
C ILE A 551 -16.56 -11.26 6.37
N SER A 552 -16.28 -11.50 7.64
CA SER A 552 -16.63 -10.56 8.71
C SER A 552 -15.52 -9.51 8.83
N TYR A 553 -15.76 -8.32 8.28
CA TYR A 553 -14.81 -7.20 8.24
C TYR A 553 -15.28 -6.07 9.15
N GLY A 554 -14.49 -5.75 10.18
CA GLY A 554 -14.82 -4.71 11.16
C GLY A 554 -16.12 -5.00 11.93
N GLY A 555 -16.48 -6.28 12.11
CA GLY A 555 -17.73 -6.71 12.74
C GLY A 555 -18.98 -6.60 11.84
N LYS A 556 -18.80 -6.44 10.52
CA LYS A 556 -19.87 -6.51 9.52
C LYS A 556 -19.60 -7.68 8.57
N ASP A 557 -20.62 -8.47 8.24
CA ASP A 557 -20.48 -9.53 7.26
C ASP A 557 -20.63 -8.95 5.84
N ILE A 558 -19.56 -9.01 5.06
CA ILE A 558 -19.44 -8.44 3.71
C ILE A 558 -19.37 -9.59 2.69
N PRO A 559 -20.13 -9.58 1.57
CA PRO A 559 -20.06 -10.63 0.56
C PRO A 559 -18.63 -10.92 0.10
N VAL A 560 -18.27 -12.20 -0.02
CA VAL A 560 -16.87 -12.61 -0.32
C VAL A 560 -16.35 -12.01 -1.63
N VAL A 561 -17.23 -11.87 -2.64
CA VAL A 561 -16.92 -11.21 -3.91
C VAL A 561 -16.63 -9.73 -3.72
N GLU A 562 -17.46 -9.02 -2.96
CA GLU A 562 -17.29 -7.59 -2.65
C GLU A 562 -15.97 -7.35 -1.90
N TYR A 563 -15.74 -8.15 -0.86
CA TYR A 563 -14.54 -8.07 -0.03
C TYR A 563 -13.26 -8.23 -0.86
N ILE A 564 -13.17 -9.31 -1.63
CA ILE A 564 -12.01 -9.58 -2.48
C ILE A 564 -11.83 -8.44 -3.49
N CYS A 565 -12.90 -7.95 -4.14
CA CYS A 565 -12.77 -6.88 -5.12
C CYS A 565 -12.34 -5.54 -4.50
N LYS A 566 -12.95 -5.11 -3.39
CA LYS A 566 -12.68 -3.81 -2.75
C LYS A 566 -11.35 -3.74 -2.04
N THR A 567 -10.87 -4.84 -1.45
CA THR A 567 -9.48 -4.90 -0.96
C THR A 567 -8.50 -4.98 -2.13
N THR A 568 -8.74 -5.81 -3.16
CA THR A 568 -7.82 -5.89 -4.33
C THR A 568 -7.66 -4.53 -5.00
N LYS A 569 -8.74 -3.79 -5.27
CA LYS A 569 -8.72 -2.43 -5.83
C LYS A 569 -8.05 -1.38 -4.92
N ARG A 570 -7.92 -1.64 -3.62
CA ARG A 570 -7.19 -0.76 -2.69
C ARG A 570 -5.69 -1.06 -2.64
N GLU A 571 -5.32 -2.33 -2.83
CA GLU A 571 -3.94 -2.83 -2.72
C GLU A 571 -3.19 -2.81 -4.06
N MET A 572 -3.85 -3.19 -5.16
CA MET A 572 -3.29 -3.29 -6.51
C MET A 572 -4.23 -2.64 -7.52
N GLY A 573 -3.76 -1.60 -8.21
CA GLY A 573 -4.47 -0.98 -9.33
C GLY A 573 -4.60 -1.94 -10.53
N TYR A 574 -5.72 -1.86 -11.24
CA TYR A 574 -5.98 -2.72 -12.40
C TYR A 574 -5.19 -2.26 -13.62
N SER A 575 -4.54 -3.20 -14.30
CA SER A 575 -4.07 -3.02 -15.68
C SER A 575 -4.45 -4.24 -16.52
N SER A 576 -4.80 -4.02 -17.79
CA SER A 576 -5.27 -5.09 -18.69
C SER A 576 -4.19 -6.08 -19.14
N ALA A 577 -2.93 -5.83 -18.78
CA ALA A 577 -1.82 -6.78 -18.92
C ALA A 577 -1.53 -7.57 -17.62
N GLY A 578 -2.38 -7.40 -16.59
CA GLY A 578 -2.15 -7.89 -15.23
C GLY A 578 -3.24 -8.80 -14.65
N ASP A 579 -4.16 -9.35 -15.46
CA ASP A 579 -5.25 -10.21 -14.99
C ASP A 579 -4.75 -11.33 -14.04
N GLU A 580 -3.66 -12.02 -14.36
CA GLU A 580 -3.08 -13.08 -13.52
C GLU A 580 -2.41 -12.55 -12.24
N ALA A 581 -1.86 -11.33 -12.25
CA ALA A 581 -1.33 -10.69 -11.05
C ALA A 581 -2.46 -10.22 -10.12
N VAL A 582 -3.55 -9.70 -10.69
CA VAL A 582 -4.77 -9.34 -9.97
C VAL A 582 -5.42 -10.59 -9.37
N LYS A 583 -5.47 -11.71 -10.09
CA LYS A 583 -5.88 -13.01 -9.56
C LYS A 583 -4.99 -13.47 -8.40
N ALA A 584 -3.66 -13.36 -8.54
CA ALA A 584 -2.73 -13.71 -7.46
C ALA A 584 -2.96 -12.85 -6.21
N GLN A 585 -3.17 -11.54 -6.38
CA GLN A 585 -3.53 -10.62 -5.30
C GLN A 585 -4.86 -11.00 -4.62
N MET A 586 -5.89 -11.35 -5.38
CA MET A 586 -7.18 -11.84 -4.85
C MET A 586 -7.02 -13.11 -4.01
N VAL A 587 -6.22 -14.07 -4.46
CA VAL A 587 -5.98 -15.33 -3.75
C VAL A 587 -5.10 -15.11 -2.51
N ALA A 588 -4.14 -14.18 -2.55
CA ALA A 588 -3.37 -13.78 -1.38
C ALA A 588 -4.26 -13.09 -0.33
N ILE A 589 -5.14 -12.18 -0.73
CA ILE A 589 -6.14 -11.54 0.17
C ILE A 589 -7.07 -12.60 0.78
N TYR A 590 -7.59 -13.53 -0.04
CA TYR A 590 -8.47 -14.59 0.45
C TYR A 590 -7.77 -15.55 1.42
N THR A 591 -6.54 -15.96 1.12
CA THR A 591 -5.76 -16.87 1.97
C THR A 591 -5.37 -16.20 3.29
N TYR A 592 -5.01 -14.91 3.27
CA TYR A 592 -4.74 -14.12 4.47
C TYR A 592 -6.01 -13.95 5.33
N ALA A 593 -7.17 -13.68 4.72
CA ALA A 593 -8.44 -13.70 5.47
C ALA A 593 -8.73 -15.10 6.08
N LYS A 594 -8.37 -16.18 5.38
CA LYS A 594 -8.50 -17.57 5.86
C LYS A 594 -7.61 -17.87 7.07
N THR A 595 -6.41 -17.30 7.20
CA THR A 595 -5.57 -17.49 8.41
C THR A 595 -6.19 -16.86 9.67
N TYR A 596 -7.07 -15.86 9.53
CA TYR A 596 -7.86 -15.28 10.63
C TYR A 596 -9.31 -15.80 10.68
N ASN A 597 -9.57 -17.01 10.17
CA ASN A 597 -10.91 -17.63 10.12
C ASN A 597 -12.00 -16.71 9.51
N PHE A 598 -11.63 -15.91 8.50
CA PHE A 598 -12.48 -14.92 7.85
C PHE A 598 -13.04 -13.82 8.77
N THR A 599 -12.41 -13.59 9.92
CA THR A 599 -12.66 -12.45 10.81
C THR A 599 -11.49 -11.46 10.71
N VAL A 600 -11.75 -10.29 10.14
CA VAL A 600 -10.73 -9.31 9.71
C VAL A 600 -11.18 -7.88 10.01
N ASP A 601 -10.27 -6.91 9.90
CA ASP A 601 -10.55 -5.50 10.17
C ASP A 601 -9.51 -4.61 9.46
N ALA A 602 -9.66 -3.28 9.58
CA ALA A 602 -8.84 -2.29 8.88
C ALA A 602 -7.34 -2.30 9.24
N SER A 603 -6.93 -2.94 10.34
CA SER A 603 -5.50 -3.18 10.64
C SER A 603 -4.88 -4.31 9.81
N LYS A 604 -5.71 -5.17 9.21
CA LYS A 604 -5.30 -6.42 8.53
C LYS A 604 -5.34 -6.32 7.01
N HIS A 605 -6.35 -5.64 6.46
CA HIS A 605 -6.46 -5.30 5.05
C HIS A 605 -7.17 -3.95 4.89
N ALA A 606 -6.73 -3.16 3.91
CA ALA A 606 -7.44 -1.94 3.52
C ALA A 606 -8.65 -2.26 2.63
N TYR A 607 -9.62 -1.34 2.55
CA TYR A 607 -10.92 -1.59 1.91
C TYR A 607 -11.47 -0.31 1.25
N ASP A 608 -11.85 -0.38 -0.02
CA ASP A 608 -12.39 0.76 -0.79
C ASP A 608 -13.93 0.78 -0.72
N ASP A 609 -14.49 1.33 0.37
CA ASP A 609 -15.95 1.39 0.63
C ASP A 609 -16.76 1.96 -0.56
N GLY A 610 -16.20 2.97 -1.24
CA GLY A 610 -16.86 3.71 -2.33
C GLY A 610 -16.75 3.08 -3.72
N PHE A 611 -15.99 1.99 -3.88
CA PHE A 611 -15.77 1.38 -5.19
C PHE A 611 -16.96 0.54 -5.67
N ASP A 612 -17.56 0.91 -6.80
CA ASP A 612 -18.45 0.00 -7.55
C ASP A 612 -17.63 -1.10 -8.21
N TYR A 613 -17.55 -2.24 -7.55
CA TYR A 613 -16.88 -3.42 -8.08
C TYR A 613 -17.67 -4.08 -9.20
N LYS A 614 -19.02 -4.01 -9.21
CA LYS A 614 -19.87 -4.87 -10.05
C LYS A 614 -19.77 -4.53 -11.55
N SER A 615 -19.42 -3.30 -11.89
CA SER A 615 -19.11 -2.85 -13.25
C SER A 615 -17.66 -3.12 -13.70
N SER A 616 -16.78 -3.59 -12.81
CA SER A 616 -15.33 -3.65 -13.02
C SER A 616 -14.80 -5.03 -13.48
N ARG A 617 -13.58 -5.06 -14.05
CA ARG A 617 -12.89 -6.33 -14.35
C ARG A 617 -12.68 -7.18 -13.10
N TYR A 618 -12.39 -6.58 -11.93
CA TYR A 618 -12.16 -7.33 -10.69
C TYR A 618 -13.33 -8.26 -10.36
N TYR A 619 -14.57 -7.81 -10.56
CA TYR A 619 -15.76 -8.65 -10.35
C TYR A 619 -15.78 -9.87 -11.27
N SER A 620 -15.49 -9.69 -12.56
CA SER A 620 -15.41 -10.81 -13.51
C SER A 620 -14.29 -11.81 -13.17
N LEU A 621 -13.11 -11.33 -12.74
CA LEU A 621 -11.99 -12.19 -12.33
C LEU A 621 -12.26 -12.90 -11.00
N CYS A 622 -12.95 -12.23 -10.08
CA CYS A 622 -13.32 -12.79 -8.78
C CYS A 622 -14.37 -13.91 -8.95
N LEU A 623 -15.40 -13.71 -9.77
CA LEU A 623 -16.35 -14.77 -10.12
C LEU A 623 -15.66 -15.97 -10.80
N GLU A 624 -14.74 -15.71 -11.74
CA GLU A 624 -13.92 -16.74 -12.40
C GLU A 624 -13.11 -17.57 -11.38
N LEU A 625 -12.37 -16.90 -10.49
CA LEU A 625 -11.59 -17.57 -9.44
C LEU A 625 -12.47 -18.37 -8.47
N LEU A 626 -13.61 -17.80 -8.04
CA LEU A 626 -14.54 -18.44 -7.11
C LEU A 626 -15.39 -19.55 -7.76
N GLY A 627 -15.34 -19.70 -9.10
CA GLY A 627 -16.13 -20.69 -9.84
C GLY A 627 -17.64 -20.36 -9.90
N MET A 628 -17.98 -19.07 -9.83
CA MET A 628 -19.34 -18.56 -9.71
C MET A 628 -19.86 -18.03 -11.05
N ALA A 629 -21.17 -18.18 -11.31
CA ALA A 629 -21.82 -17.51 -12.43
C ALA A 629 -22.23 -16.07 -12.06
N ASP A 630 -22.62 -15.88 -10.80
CA ASP A 630 -23.02 -14.61 -10.17
C ASP A 630 -22.92 -14.73 -8.64
N GLU A 631 -23.16 -13.64 -7.90
CA GLU A 631 -23.15 -13.60 -6.43
C GLU A 631 -24.17 -14.50 -5.71
N SER A 632 -25.15 -15.10 -6.41
CA SER A 632 -26.06 -16.09 -5.82
C SER A 632 -25.51 -17.53 -5.88
N SER A 633 -24.44 -17.75 -6.65
CA SER A 633 -23.73 -19.03 -6.74
C SER A 633 -22.96 -19.33 -5.44
N ALA A 634 -22.85 -20.61 -5.07
CA ALA A 634 -21.98 -21.02 -3.96
C ALA A 634 -20.50 -20.83 -4.35
N PRO A 635 -19.69 -20.08 -3.58
CA PRO A 635 -18.28 -19.84 -3.90
C PRO A 635 -17.41 -21.06 -3.59
N SER A 636 -16.35 -21.27 -4.38
CA SER A 636 -15.21 -22.12 -4.01
C SER A 636 -13.91 -21.46 -4.47
N ALA A 637 -13.27 -20.76 -3.54
CA ALA A 637 -12.05 -20.00 -3.77
C ALA A 637 -10.81 -20.91 -3.91
N PRO A 638 -9.81 -20.53 -4.71
CA PRO A 638 -8.45 -21.03 -4.53
C PRO A 638 -7.82 -20.34 -3.29
N TYR A 639 -6.98 -21.07 -2.56
CA TYR A 639 -6.14 -20.56 -1.48
C TYR A 639 -4.74 -21.18 -1.56
N VAL A 640 -3.75 -20.50 -0.97
CA VAL A 640 -2.38 -21.03 -0.87
C VAL A 640 -2.29 -21.93 0.37
N ASP A 641 -1.98 -23.20 0.16
CA ASP A 641 -1.85 -24.22 1.19
C ASP A 641 -0.38 -24.56 1.48
N TYR A 642 -0.04 -24.59 2.76
CA TYR A 642 1.19 -25.19 3.26
C TYR A 642 0.85 -26.33 4.23
N ASN A 643 1.22 -27.55 3.87
CA ASN A 643 1.04 -28.77 4.68
C ASN A 643 -0.40 -28.99 5.23
N GLY A 644 -1.43 -28.58 4.47
CA GLY A 644 -2.84 -28.72 4.87
C GLY A 644 -3.41 -27.56 5.67
N SER A 645 -2.65 -26.49 5.88
CA SER A 645 -3.10 -25.22 6.49
C SER A 645 -3.02 -24.09 5.47
N ALA A 646 -3.78 -23.00 5.68
CA ALA A 646 -3.62 -21.79 4.89
C ALA A 646 -2.23 -21.16 5.15
N ALA A 647 -1.52 -20.77 4.10
CA ALA A 647 -0.26 -20.06 4.22
C ALA A 647 -0.49 -18.59 4.59
N PHE A 648 0.43 -18.00 5.35
CA PHE A 648 0.45 -16.58 5.65
C PHE A 648 0.92 -15.79 4.42
N THR A 649 -0.03 -15.42 3.55
CA THR A 649 0.23 -14.79 2.25
C THR A 649 0.36 -13.28 2.34
N CYS A 650 1.39 -12.81 3.05
CA CYS A 650 1.75 -11.40 3.10
C CYS A 650 2.29 -10.89 1.75
N TYR A 651 2.01 -9.64 1.42
CA TYR A 651 2.38 -9.01 0.16
C TYR A 651 2.79 -7.54 0.35
N PHE A 652 3.46 -6.97 -0.65
CA PHE A 652 4.02 -5.61 -0.61
C PHE A 652 4.31 -5.08 -2.02
N SER A 653 4.54 -3.78 -2.16
CA SER A 653 4.69 -3.10 -3.46
C SER A 653 5.84 -3.64 -4.33
N THR A 654 7.11 -3.38 -3.97
CA THR A 654 8.26 -3.59 -4.88
C THR A 654 9.44 -4.22 -4.15
N ALA A 655 9.98 -5.33 -4.66
CA ALA A 655 11.14 -6.02 -4.11
C ALA A 655 12.45 -5.31 -4.42
N ALA A 656 13.43 -5.53 -3.56
CA ALA A 656 14.81 -5.09 -3.79
C ALA A 656 15.57 -6.17 -4.58
N GLY A 657 15.04 -6.56 -5.76
CA GLY A 657 15.55 -7.63 -6.62
C GLY A 657 15.31 -9.06 -6.11
N LYS A 658 15.19 -9.24 -4.78
CA LYS A 658 14.71 -10.46 -4.11
C LYS A 658 13.78 -10.10 -2.95
N THR A 659 13.12 -11.09 -2.36
CA THR A 659 12.32 -10.95 -1.13
C THR A 659 13.17 -11.04 0.15
N ALA A 660 12.68 -10.45 1.23
CA ALA A 660 13.22 -10.52 2.58
C ALA A 660 12.64 -11.71 3.38
N SER A 661 13.36 -12.17 4.41
CA SER A 661 12.88 -13.23 5.32
C SER A 661 11.93 -12.68 6.39
N SER A 662 10.82 -13.36 6.66
CA SER A 662 9.87 -12.97 7.71
C SER A 662 10.52 -12.91 9.11
N SER A 663 11.46 -13.81 9.41
CA SER A 663 12.19 -13.83 10.69
C SER A 663 13.20 -12.68 10.80
N SER A 664 13.77 -12.22 9.67
CA SER A 664 14.57 -11.00 9.61
C SER A 664 13.70 -9.75 9.84
N VAL A 665 12.55 -9.64 9.15
CA VAL A 665 11.73 -8.41 9.17
C VAL A 665 10.92 -8.24 10.45
N TRP A 666 10.25 -9.29 10.93
CA TRP A 666 9.38 -9.24 12.10
C TRP A 666 9.99 -9.94 13.32
N GLY A 667 10.50 -11.17 13.14
CA GLY A 667 11.07 -11.98 14.23
C GLY A 667 10.46 -13.37 14.33
N GLY A 668 10.65 -14.02 15.48
CA GLY A 668 10.25 -15.41 15.69
C GLY A 668 11.03 -16.39 14.80
N GLU A 669 10.53 -17.62 14.72
CA GLU A 669 11.12 -18.69 13.87
C GLU A 669 10.88 -18.43 12.37
N GLY A 670 9.89 -17.59 12.03
CA GLY A 670 9.47 -17.29 10.67
C GLY A 670 8.70 -18.42 10.00
N TYR A 671 8.28 -18.20 8.75
CA TYR A 671 7.53 -19.19 7.99
C TYR A 671 8.43 -19.90 6.97
N PRO A 672 8.36 -21.23 6.78
CA PRO A 672 9.23 -21.95 5.85
C PRO A 672 9.13 -21.50 4.38
N TYR A 673 7.99 -20.94 3.99
CA TYR A 673 7.71 -20.38 2.67
C TYR A 673 7.96 -18.86 2.57
N LEU A 674 8.50 -18.23 3.63
CA LEU A 674 8.87 -16.80 3.68
C LEU A 674 10.31 -16.59 4.18
N GLN A 675 11.24 -17.44 3.76
CA GLN A 675 12.66 -17.37 4.16
C GLN A 675 13.49 -16.31 3.38
N GLY A 676 12.84 -15.52 2.52
CA GLY A 676 13.50 -14.53 1.67
C GLY A 676 14.27 -15.16 0.49
N GLY A 677 15.01 -14.33 -0.24
CA GLY A 677 15.89 -14.74 -1.34
C GLY A 677 15.19 -15.12 -2.65
N VAL A 678 13.85 -15.09 -2.71
CA VAL A 678 13.09 -15.33 -3.96
C VAL A 678 13.31 -14.14 -4.91
N SER A 679 13.83 -14.40 -6.12
CA SER A 679 14.04 -13.37 -7.13
C SER A 679 12.74 -12.71 -7.60
N SER A 680 12.78 -11.41 -7.85
CA SER A 680 11.63 -10.63 -8.32
C SER A 680 12.02 -9.89 -9.62
N PRO A 681 11.22 -9.94 -10.70
CA PRO A 681 11.65 -9.51 -12.03
C PRO A 681 11.44 -8.03 -12.35
N GLU A 682 10.79 -7.26 -11.48
CA GLU A 682 10.57 -5.82 -11.66
C GLU A 682 11.83 -4.98 -11.37
N ASP A 683 11.86 -3.73 -11.85
CA ASP A 683 12.88 -2.76 -11.42
C ASP A 683 12.62 -2.32 -9.96
N PRO A 684 13.58 -2.52 -9.03
CA PRO A 684 13.48 -2.03 -7.65
C PRO A 684 13.39 -0.50 -7.55
N GLY A 685 13.90 0.20 -8.56
CA GLY A 685 14.21 1.63 -8.53
C GLY A 685 15.21 2.00 -7.44
N ALA A 686 15.71 3.24 -7.48
CA ALA A 686 16.49 3.82 -6.39
C ALA A 686 15.93 5.20 -6.01
N THR A 687 15.83 5.46 -4.72
CA THR A 687 15.57 6.79 -4.15
C THR A 687 16.71 7.16 -3.22
N GLU A 688 17.07 8.44 -3.17
CA GLU A 688 18.04 8.95 -2.21
C GLU A 688 17.31 9.90 -1.25
N VAL A 689 17.52 9.69 0.06
CA VAL A 689 16.99 10.51 1.15
C VAL A 689 18.17 11.08 1.90
N GLU A 690 18.21 12.40 2.05
CA GLU A 690 19.23 13.11 2.81
C GLU A 690 18.63 13.63 4.12
N VAL A 691 19.36 13.45 5.23
CA VAL A 691 18.94 13.88 6.56
C VAL A 691 20.13 14.54 7.26
N THR A 692 19.97 15.73 7.82
CA THR A 692 21.03 16.45 8.55
C THR A 692 21.45 15.71 9.83
N VAL A 693 22.55 16.14 10.45
CA VAL A 693 22.95 15.66 11.78
C VAL A 693 21.87 15.97 12.82
N GLU A 694 21.27 17.16 12.74
CA GLU A 694 20.24 17.67 13.64
C GLU A 694 18.95 16.85 13.53
N GLU A 695 18.42 16.67 12.32
CA GLU A 695 17.22 15.86 12.06
C GLU A 695 17.44 14.39 12.43
N MET A 696 18.59 13.81 12.07
CA MET A 696 18.89 12.41 12.43
C MET A 696 18.98 12.21 13.95
N LYS A 697 19.53 13.20 14.66
CA LYS A 697 19.54 13.17 16.12
C LYS A 697 18.12 13.19 16.67
N GLU A 698 17.27 14.10 16.19
CA GLU A 698 15.88 14.19 16.62
C GLU A 698 15.09 12.90 16.31
N LEU A 699 15.25 12.31 15.13
CA LEU A 699 14.61 11.04 14.76
C LEU A 699 15.05 9.90 15.70
N ILE A 700 16.33 9.84 16.08
CA ILE A 700 16.86 8.85 17.01
C ILE A 700 16.31 9.08 18.43
N GLU A 701 16.41 10.29 18.96
CA GLU A 701 15.94 10.63 20.31
C GLU A 701 14.41 10.48 20.45
N ASN A 702 13.63 10.79 19.41
CA ASN A 702 12.18 10.56 19.40
C ASN A 702 11.83 9.06 19.27
N GLY A 703 12.57 8.29 18.46
CA GLY A 703 12.30 6.87 18.24
C GLY A 703 12.77 5.94 19.36
N ASN A 704 13.84 6.29 20.09
CA ASN A 704 14.23 5.68 21.36
C ASN A 704 15.18 6.57 22.18
N LYS A 705 14.68 7.13 23.30
CA LYS A 705 15.43 8.00 24.22
C LYS A 705 16.58 7.33 24.99
N ASP A 706 16.63 5.99 25.00
CA ASP A 706 17.74 5.25 25.63
C ASP A 706 18.97 5.13 24.71
N ILE A 707 18.88 5.56 23.44
CA ILE A 707 20.01 5.54 22.51
C ILE A 707 20.98 6.68 22.85
N VAL A 708 22.20 6.30 23.26
CA VAL A 708 23.30 7.23 23.49
C VAL A 708 24.10 7.38 22.20
N LEU A 709 24.26 8.62 21.75
CA LEU A 709 25.07 9.00 20.59
C LEU A 709 26.48 9.43 21.04
N SER A 710 27.49 9.20 20.21
CA SER A 710 28.85 9.75 20.43
C SER A 710 28.96 11.17 19.87
N ASP A 711 30.01 11.91 20.24
CA ASP A 711 30.24 13.28 19.75
C ASP A 711 30.55 13.35 18.23
N ASN A 712 30.73 12.21 17.56
CA ASN A 712 31.05 12.11 16.13
C ASN A 712 29.86 11.52 15.33
N PRO A 713 29.12 12.33 14.54
CA PRO A 713 27.98 11.85 13.76
C PRO A 713 28.31 10.71 12.78
N ALA A 714 29.55 10.64 12.28
CA ALA A 714 29.97 9.56 11.39
C ALA A 714 29.91 8.16 12.02
N GLU A 715 29.84 8.06 13.36
CA GLU A 715 29.75 6.79 14.10
C GLU A 715 28.31 6.40 14.44
N TRP A 716 27.33 7.27 14.26
CA TRP A 716 25.96 7.06 14.78
C TRP A 716 25.23 5.92 14.10
N LEU A 717 25.40 5.75 12.78
CA LEU A 717 24.69 4.75 11.98
C LEU A 717 25.67 3.81 11.27
N GLU A 718 25.48 2.51 11.44
CA GLU A 718 26.27 1.47 10.78
C GLU A 718 25.38 0.28 10.42
N VAL A 719 25.31 -0.08 9.14
CA VAL A 719 24.71 -1.35 8.72
C VAL A 719 25.71 -2.45 9.05
N VAL A 720 25.35 -3.31 10.01
CA VAL A 720 26.22 -4.40 10.51
C VAL A 720 25.99 -5.67 9.69
N GLU A 721 24.74 -5.95 9.35
CA GLU A 721 24.33 -7.09 8.54
C GLU A 721 23.18 -6.72 7.59
N HIS A 722 23.23 -7.23 6.37
CA HIS A 722 22.15 -7.16 5.39
C HIS A 722 22.11 -8.46 4.57
N ASP A 723 20.97 -8.78 3.95
CA ASP A 723 20.91 -9.86 2.94
C ASP A 723 21.55 -9.43 1.61
N ALA A 724 21.65 -10.35 0.66
CA ALA A 724 22.15 -10.08 -0.69
C ALA A 724 21.00 -9.99 -1.72
N SER A 725 19.93 -9.26 -1.39
CA SER A 725 18.78 -9.05 -2.29
C SER A 725 19.17 -8.22 -3.53
N MET A 726 19.72 -7.02 -3.35
CA MET A 726 20.21 -6.16 -4.44
C MET A 726 21.62 -6.54 -4.94
N SER A 727 22.57 -6.76 -4.02
CA SER A 727 23.98 -7.02 -4.36
C SER A 727 24.76 -7.61 -3.17
N GLU A 728 26.03 -7.95 -3.37
CA GLU A 728 26.94 -8.38 -2.28
C GLU A 728 27.17 -7.29 -1.22
N ASN A 729 26.91 -6.01 -1.51
CA ASN A 729 27.18 -4.86 -0.62
C ASN A 729 25.91 -4.03 -0.31
N CYS A 730 24.72 -4.56 -0.62
CA CYS A 730 23.44 -3.93 -0.28
C CYS A 730 22.30 -4.95 -0.38
N GLY A 731 21.43 -4.95 0.61
CA GLY A 731 20.17 -5.67 0.63
C GLY A 731 19.32 -5.23 1.82
N TYR A 732 18.34 -6.03 2.21
CA TYR A 732 17.51 -5.75 3.39
C TYR A 732 18.36 -5.83 4.65
N VAL A 733 18.41 -4.72 5.38
CA VAL A 733 19.23 -4.56 6.59
C VAL A 733 18.64 -5.42 7.71
N THR A 734 19.31 -6.53 8.03
CA THR A 734 18.90 -7.45 9.08
C THR A 734 19.31 -6.93 10.45
N THR A 735 20.50 -6.33 10.55
CA THR A 735 21.06 -5.77 11.78
C THR A 735 21.81 -4.47 11.49
N MET A 736 21.51 -3.41 12.25
CA MET A 736 22.26 -2.16 12.21
C MET A 736 22.47 -1.59 13.61
N ARG A 737 23.56 -0.85 13.78
CA ARG A 737 23.89 -0.11 14.99
C ARG A 737 23.40 1.33 14.86
N VAL A 738 22.78 1.84 15.93
CA VAL A 738 22.22 3.17 16.06
C VAL A 738 22.68 3.69 17.43
N GLY A 739 23.70 4.56 17.43
CA GLY A 739 24.41 4.98 18.63
C GLY A 739 24.96 3.78 19.42
N SER A 740 24.56 3.70 20.69
CA SER A 740 24.87 2.61 21.63
C SER A 740 24.06 1.32 21.44
N HIS A 741 23.03 1.31 20.58
CA HIS A 741 22.10 0.19 20.43
C HIS A 741 22.24 -0.53 19.08
N THR A 742 21.76 -1.78 19.03
CA THR A 742 21.58 -2.54 17.79
C THR A 742 20.11 -2.84 17.55
N MET A 743 19.62 -2.65 16.32
CA MET A 743 18.24 -2.93 15.94
C MET A 743 18.13 -3.48 14.51
N LYS A 744 16.97 -4.03 14.16
CA LYS A 744 16.66 -4.50 12.80
C LYS A 744 16.41 -3.31 11.86
N GLY A 745 16.79 -3.43 10.59
CA GLY A 745 16.58 -2.36 9.61
C GLY A 745 15.10 -1.99 9.41
N ASN A 746 14.18 -2.96 9.45
CA ASN A 746 12.75 -2.64 9.40
C ASN A 746 12.24 -1.93 10.66
N ALA A 747 12.84 -2.19 11.83
CA ALA A 747 12.53 -1.47 13.06
C ALA A 747 13.11 -0.05 13.04
N PHE A 748 14.30 0.15 12.46
CA PHE A 748 14.87 1.48 12.20
C PHE A 748 13.96 2.30 11.26
N ARG A 749 13.56 1.70 10.13
CA ARG A 749 12.60 2.29 9.18
C ARG A 749 11.31 2.74 9.85
N ALA A 750 10.72 1.90 10.71
CA ALA A 750 9.42 2.17 11.33
C ALA A 750 9.51 3.14 12.52
N LYS A 751 10.51 2.99 13.40
CA LYS A 751 10.56 3.70 14.70
C LYS A 751 11.44 4.95 14.69
N ILE A 752 12.56 4.92 13.96
CA ILE A 752 13.50 6.04 13.86
C ILE A 752 13.10 6.90 12.68
N MET A 753 13.09 6.33 11.48
CA MET A 753 12.80 7.04 10.22
C MET A 753 11.32 7.28 9.92
N LYS A 754 10.39 6.90 10.81
CA LYS A 754 8.93 7.06 10.66
C LYS A 754 8.36 6.75 9.26
N TYR A 755 8.93 5.75 8.57
CA TYR A 755 8.66 5.35 7.18
C TYR A 755 9.09 6.30 6.04
N GLU A 756 9.81 7.39 6.31
CA GLU A 756 10.43 8.28 5.30
C GLU A 756 11.29 7.51 4.30
N ILE A 757 12.02 6.48 4.76
CA ILE A 757 12.66 5.52 3.85
C ILE A 757 11.66 4.45 3.39
N ARG A 758 11.37 4.44 2.07
CA ARG A 758 10.35 3.58 1.45
C ARG A 758 10.52 2.07 1.69
N SER A 759 11.73 1.59 1.95
CA SER A 759 12.03 0.21 2.34
C SER A 759 13.18 0.15 3.36
N HIS A 760 13.46 -1.03 3.91
CA HIS A 760 14.65 -1.26 4.73
C HIS A 760 15.80 -1.95 3.97
N CYS A 761 15.75 -1.95 2.63
CA CYS A 761 16.89 -2.27 1.79
C CYS A 761 17.60 -0.97 1.38
N PHE A 762 18.69 -0.65 2.06
CA PHE A 762 19.43 0.59 1.81
C PHE A 762 20.93 0.48 2.10
N THR A 763 21.69 1.43 1.58
CA THR A 763 23.00 1.81 2.13
C THR A 763 22.90 3.20 2.74
N VAL A 764 23.56 3.44 3.88
CA VAL A 764 23.69 4.77 4.51
C VAL A 764 25.15 5.23 4.44
N LYS A 765 25.37 6.53 4.23
CA LYS A 765 26.69 7.17 4.30
C LYS A 765 26.59 8.51 5.01
N PHE A 766 27.52 8.77 5.93
CA PHE A 766 27.72 10.12 6.45
C PHE A 766 28.60 10.94 5.48
N ILE A 767 28.23 12.20 5.28
CA ILE A 767 28.99 13.22 4.54
C ILE A 767 29.18 14.41 5.47
N SER A 768 30.42 14.73 5.81
CA SER A 768 30.77 15.97 6.51
C SER A 768 30.72 17.17 5.57
N GLU A 769 30.46 18.34 6.11
CA GLU A 769 30.70 19.64 5.44
C GLU A 769 32.20 19.94 5.24
#